data_AF-A0A9C7UMW3-F1
#
_entry.id   AF-A0A9C7UMW3-F1
#
_cell.length_a   1.000
_cell.length_b   1.000
_cell.length_c   1.000
_cell.angle_alpha   90.00
_cell.angle_beta   90.00
_cell.angle_gamma   90.00
#
_symmetry.space_group_name_H-M   'P 1'
#
loop_
_entity.id
_entity.type
_entity.pdbx_description
1 polymer ?
#
loop_
_entity_poly.entity_id
_entity_poly.type
_entity_poly.pdbx_seq_one_letter_code
_entity_poly.pdbx_strand_id
1 'polypeptide(L)'
;MQLSSKAVVFGFICSVYQSHTGCSKHSFAKRPCWDRQHRWITGRTWIHRRRCNSFGKAAKIGHSLLYVSSEADLFGHDMRANKSHRIHKPFETHSTAEDGFVLEEEEERIDEAESSGSSRLPVLLLDRPVRIDQKRKFSWNDFFLVLVLVAVVYAVVSTFSHVFAGISPSEHAISTNPKSLPWYALQSTLRIFLAYIISLLFALVYAYLAYRVEFAAQFLLLVLDILQSIPLLSFLPGVVLGIIYLFPGQRIGEEIAAILLLFTSMAWNIVFCFYQSLCGIPKDLNEAAEIFRLNPWKRFWLLELPSGATSLVWNSIISVAGGWFFLISIESFTLGNQDFRIPGLGSFLALAANEGKLRSIWFGLATIILVIVVLNYLIWWPLISWTEKFSYSYQRNAETSRSSVLNFLQRSSLLRNFHDRFFVPFWDWFVNLELKQVETKSSVSLYSIRVNLLKRKLMRMIPSLFVGAFWIFTIIGVYAASNVLRSLSFLIWKRLLIASLLTCARVVVALALSLILTVPVGVMIGRNQKLSVYLQPVVQIAASVPATALFPFLVLALTRIGGGLEIGSIVLMMLGTMWYILFNVIAGAQAIPFEFFEVDKIYGKGDRFLRWKTLILPGIFPYLITGIVTAVGGAWNASIVSEYVHFQGILVKTEGLGAIISEAAATGNYPLLLASTVVMSGLVLLTNRFIWNPLYRLAQERFRIS
;
A
#
# COMPACT_ATOMS: atom_id res chain seq x y z
N MET A 1 -50.65 -12.22 6.58
CA MET A 1 -51.49 -11.88 5.40
C MET A 1 -50.56 -11.44 4.28
N GLN A 2 -50.80 -11.94 3.08
CA GLN A 2 -49.82 -12.16 2.00
C GLN A 2 -49.25 -10.89 1.31
N LEU A 3 -47.98 -11.03 0.89
CA LEU A 3 -47.34 -10.53 -0.34
C LEU A 3 -47.50 -9.05 -0.76
N SER A 4 -46.40 -8.30 -0.68
CA SER A 4 -45.86 -7.55 -1.83
C SER A 4 -44.39 -7.19 -1.58
N SER A 5 -43.49 -8.05 -2.08
CA SER A 5 -42.05 -7.81 -2.18
C SER A 5 -41.67 -7.90 -3.65
N LYS A 6 -41.57 -6.76 -4.36
CA LYS A 6 -40.85 -6.68 -5.65
C LYS A 6 -40.20 -5.30 -5.84
N ALA A 7 -38.87 -5.35 -5.97
CA ALA A 7 -38.01 -4.57 -6.85
C ALA A 7 -38.03 -3.03 -6.79
N VAL A 8 -37.02 -2.44 -6.13
CA VAL A 8 -36.59 -1.05 -6.41
C VAL A 8 -35.07 -0.87 -6.60
N VAL A 9 -34.19 -1.84 -6.27
CA VAL A 9 -32.72 -1.57 -6.30
C VAL A 9 -32.00 -2.02 -7.59
N PHE A 10 -32.66 -2.66 -8.56
CA PHE A 10 -32.02 -3.12 -9.81
C PHE A 10 -32.34 -2.28 -11.07
N GLY A 11 -33.06 -1.16 -10.93
CA GLY A 11 -33.64 -0.43 -12.06
C GLY A 11 -32.71 0.49 -12.86
N PHE A 12 -31.54 0.89 -12.34
CA PHE A 12 -30.77 1.97 -12.98
C PHE A 12 -29.67 1.51 -13.96
N ILE A 13 -29.35 0.21 -14.02
CA ILE A 13 -28.29 -0.32 -14.91
C ILE A 13 -28.87 -1.07 -16.12
N CYS A 14 -30.14 -1.49 -16.08
CA CYS A 14 -30.77 -2.25 -17.18
C CYS A 14 -31.51 -1.40 -18.25
N SER A 15 -31.71 -0.10 -18.04
CA SER A 15 -32.52 0.74 -18.98
C SER A 15 -31.76 1.28 -20.20
N VAL A 16 -30.61 0.70 -20.56
CA VAL A 16 -29.80 1.13 -21.72
C VAL A 16 -29.68 0.06 -22.80
N TYR A 17 -30.22 -1.14 -22.59
CA TYR A 17 -30.01 -2.27 -23.50
C TYR A 17 -31.33 -2.82 -24.05
N GLN A 18 -31.95 -2.09 -24.97
CA GLN A 18 -32.97 -2.65 -25.87
C GLN A 18 -33.16 -1.81 -27.13
N SER A 19 -32.24 -1.94 -28.11
CA SER A 19 -32.57 -1.86 -29.54
C SER A 19 -31.33 -2.13 -30.39
N HIS A 20 -31.40 -3.20 -31.18
CA HIS A 20 -30.64 -3.55 -32.40
C HIS A 20 -30.00 -4.94 -32.35
N THR A 21 -30.84 -5.93 -32.68
CA THR A 21 -30.44 -7.20 -33.29
C THR A 21 -30.32 -7.01 -34.80
N GLY A 22 -29.21 -7.43 -35.40
CA GLY A 22 -29.03 -7.52 -36.85
C GLY A 22 -27.76 -8.29 -37.23
N CYS A 23 -27.93 -9.55 -37.60
CA CYS A 23 -27.10 -10.43 -38.44
C CYS A 23 -25.57 -10.19 -38.57
N SER A 24 -24.78 -11.23 -38.27
CA SER A 24 -24.25 -12.17 -39.30
C SER A 24 -23.15 -13.06 -38.73
N LYS A 25 -23.21 -14.35 -39.09
CA LYS A 25 -22.20 -15.38 -38.84
C LYS A 25 -20.94 -15.10 -39.68
N HIS A 26 -19.75 -15.17 -39.08
CA HIS A 26 -18.61 -15.84 -39.71
C HIS A 26 -17.56 -16.28 -38.68
N SER A 27 -17.11 -17.51 -38.85
CA SER A 27 -16.01 -18.14 -38.13
C SER A 27 -14.66 -17.64 -38.64
N PHE A 28 -13.65 -17.44 -37.79
CA PHE A 28 -12.35 -18.13 -37.89
C PHE A 28 -11.42 -17.74 -36.72
N ALA A 29 -10.50 -18.66 -36.45
CA ALA A 29 -9.65 -18.82 -35.29
C ALA A 29 -8.58 -17.73 -35.04
N LYS A 30 -8.23 -17.53 -33.76
CA LYS A 30 -6.91 -17.87 -33.16
C LYS A 30 -6.89 -17.51 -31.66
N ARG A 31 -6.62 -18.51 -30.82
CA ARG A 31 -6.24 -18.38 -29.40
C ARG A 31 -4.74 -18.70 -29.25
N PRO A 32 -4.09 -18.16 -28.22
CA PRO A 32 -3.15 -18.93 -27.39
C PRO A 32 -3.63 -18.91 -25.92
N CYS A 33 -4.07 -20.04 -25.36
CA CYS A 33 -3.30 -21.03 -24.60
C CYS A 33 -2.80 -20.55 -23.22
N TRP A 34 -3.60 -20.82 -22.18
CA TRP A 34 -3.16 -21.17 -20.84
C TRP A 34 -3.62 -22.61 -20.59
N ASP A 35 -2.69 -23.54 -20.50
CA ASP A 35 -3.00 -24.95 -20.24
C ASP A 35 -2.89 -25.25 -18.74
N ARG A 36 -3.95 -25.82 -18.20
CA ARG A 36 -4.09 -26.35 -16.83
C ARG A 36 -4.62 -27.76 -17.02
N GLN A 37 -3.86 -28.78 -16.63
CA GLN A 37 -4.42 -30.09 -16.36
C GLN A 37 -3.90 -30.66 -15.03
N HIS A 38 -4.85 -30.78 -14.09
CA HIS A 38 -4.83 -31.78 -13.04
C HIS A 38 -4.96 -33.17 -13.66
N ARG A 39 -4.16 -34.14 -13.20
CA ARG A 39 -4.55 -35.56 -13.22
C ARG A 39 -4.20 -36.24 -11.89
N TRP A 40 -5.20 -36.94 -11.40
CA TRP A 40 -5.19 -37.81 -10.24
C TRP A 40 -4.43 -39.12 -10.51
N ILE A 41 -4.02 -39.71 -9.40
CA ILE A 41 -3.26 -40.96 -9.19
C ILE A 41 -4.02 -42.20 -9.70
N THR A 42 -3.35 -43.07 -10.46
CA THR A 42 -3.45 -44.54 -10.31
C THR A 42 -2.22 -45.26 -10.91
N GLY A 43 -1.50 -45.97 -10.03
CA GLY A 43 -1.04 -47.36 -10.18
C GLY A 43 -0.18 -47.86 -11.38
N ARG A 44 1.02 -48.35 -11.01
CA ARG A 44 1.72 -49.58 -11.49
C ARG A 44 2.56 -49.57 -12.78
N THR A 45 3.88 -49.41 -12.55
CA THR A 45 5.01 -50.34 -12.84
C THR A 45 5.37 -50.86 -14.25
N TRP A 46 6.70 -50.96 -14.48
CA TRP A 46 7.50 -51.75 -15.48
C TRP A 46 7.71 -51.13 -16.88
N ILE A 47 8.84 -51.22 -17.61
CA ILE A 47 10.28 -51.53 -17.43
C ILE A 47 11.03 -51.15 -18.76
N HIS A 48 12.32 -50.83 -18.68
CA HIS A 48 13.44 -50.84 -19.70
C HIS A 48 13.25 -50.63 -21.22
N ARG A 49 14.13 -49.77 -21.81
CA ARG A 49 15.32 -50.10 -22.67
C ARG A 49 15.97 -48.79 -23.17
N ARG A 50 17.17 -48.38 -22.73
CA ARG A 50 18.54 -48.65 -23.21
C ARG A 50 18.86 -48.28 -24.68
N ARG A 51 19.76 -47.27 -24.82
CA ARG A 51 20.96 -47.10 -25.69
C ARG A 51 20.90 -47.47 -27.19
N CYS A 52 21.35 -46.53 -28.05
CA CYS A 52 22.65 -46.63 -28.72
C CYS A 52 23.06 -45.35 -29.49
N ASN A 53 24.37 -45.22 -29.70
CA ASN A 53 25.16 -44.09 -30.25
C ASN A 53 25.17 -44.03 -31.79
N SER A 54 25.43 -42.83 -32.34
CA SER A 54 26.47 -42.56 -33.38
C SER A 54 26.59 -41.03 -33.55
N PHE A 55 27.77 -40.39 -33.37
CA PHE A 55 28.81 -40.14 -34.41
C PHE A 55 28.22 -39.82 -35.78
N GLY A 56 28.48 -38.70 -36.46
CA GLY A 56 29.40 -37.56 -36.33
C GLY A 56 29.53 -36.92 -37.73
N LYS A 57 29.92 -35.64 -37.82
CA LYS A 57 30.80 -35.03 -38.85
C LYS A 57 30.56 -33.52 -38.96
N ALA A 58 31.64 -32.78 -38.75
CA ALA A 58 31.86 -31.43 -39.27
C ALA A 58 32.61 -31.53 -40.61
N ALA A 59 32.35 -30.61 -41.55
CA ALA A 59 33.35 -30.00 -42.42
C ALA A 59 32.73 -28.92 -43.34
N LYS A 60 33.54 -27.88 -43.57
CA LYS A 60 33.37 -26.64 -44.37
C LYS A 60 33.34 -26.88 -45.90
N ILE A 61 32.98 -25.79 -46.60
CA ILE A 61 33.30 -25.30 -47.97
C ILE A 61 31.94 -24.84 -48.58
N GLY A 62 31.65 -23.62 -49.03
CA GLY A 62 32.43 -22.54 -49.64
C GLY A 62 32.02 -22.40 -51.11
N HIS A 63 31.21 -21.38 -51.49
CA HIS A 63 31.23 -20.71 -52.80
C HIS A 63 30.18 -19.58 -52.92
N SER A 64 30.54 -18.60 -53.75
CA SER A 64 30.04 -17.24 -53.95
C SER A 64 28.88 -17.09 -54.98
N LEU A 65 28.45 -15.83 -55.22
CA LEU A 65 27.59 -15.24 -56.29
C LEU A 65 26.14 -14.92 -55.82
N LEU A 66 25.57 -13.70 -55.96
CA LEU A 66 25.62 -12.71 -57.05
C LEU A 66 25.32 -11.26 -56.61
N TYR A 67 25.88 -10.34 -57.39
CA TYR A 67 25.65 -8.90 -57.55
C TYR A 67 24.20 -8.48 -57.86
N VAL A 68 23.80 -7.26 -57.47
CA VAL A 68 23.21 -6.23 -58.36
C VAL A 68 23.63 -4.84 -57.87
N SER A 69 24.14 -4.03 -58.80
CA SER A 69 24.50 -2.61 -58.67
C SER A 69 23.70 -1.78 -59.67
N SER A 70 23.65 -0.45 -59.42
CA SER A 70 23.41 0.65 -60.39
C SER A 70 21.96 1.02 -60.73
N GLU A 71 21.56 2.23 -60.34
CA GLU A 71 21.29 3.31 -61.31
C GLU A 71 21.29 4.68 -60.60
N ALA A 72 21.99 5.63 -61.21
CA ALA A 72 22.04 7.05 -60.89
C ALA A 72 21.62 7.86 -62.13
N ASP A 73 21.45 9.15 -61.93
CA ASP A 73 21.26 10.25 -62.89
C ASP A 73 19.83 10.57 -63.34
N LEU A 74 19.37 11.78 -62.96
CA LEU A 74 19.10 12.84 -63.94
C LEU A 74 18.73 14.19 -63.28
N PHE A 75 19.37 15.24 -63.82
CA PHE A 75 19.09 16.68 -63.83
C PHE A 75 19.80 17.61 -62.82
N GLY A 76 20.83 18.29 -63.35
CA GLY A 76 21.23 19.64 -62.95
C GLY A 76 20.77 20.70 -63.97
N HIS A 77 20.58 21.93 -63.50
CA HIS A 77 20.87 23.16 -64.26
C HIS A 77 20.95 24.40 -63.34
N ASP A 78 22.10 25.08 -63.47
CA ASP A 78 22.50 26.48 -63.32
C ASP A 78 21.74 27.56 -62.52
N MET A 79 22.53 28.15 -61.60
CA MET A 79 22.81 29.58 -61.31
C MET A 79 21.83 30.70 -61.73
N ARG A 80 21.52 31.60 -60.77
CA ARG A 80 21.91 33.03 -60.83
C ARG A 80 21.69 33.79 -59.51
N ALA A 81 22.60 34.74 -59.28
CA ALA A 81 22.70 35.62 -58.13
C ALA A 81 21.60 36.71 -58.07
N ASN A 82 21.27 37.17 -56.86
CA ASN A 82 20.95 38.59 -56.64
C ASN A 82 21.31 39.06 -55.22
N LYS A 83 21.91 40.25 -55.15
CA LYS A 83 22.35 40.97 -53.94
C LYS A 83 21.23 41.88 -53.41
N SER A 84 21.42 42.35 -52.16
CA SER A 84 20.69 43.41 -51.40
C SER A 84 19.46 42.90 -50.63
N HIS A 85 19.19 43.23 -49.35
CA HIS A 85 19.63 44.31 -48.47
C HIS A 85 19.70 43.85 -47.00
N ARG A 86 20.63 44.46 -46.24
CA ARG A 86 20.69 44.42 -44.77
C ARG A 86 19.54 45.24 -44.17
N ILE A 87 18.90 44.72 -43.12
CA ILE A 87 18.49 45.51 -41.96
C ILE A 87 18.94 44.75 -40.70
N HIS A 88 19.92 45.33 -40.01
CA HIS A 88 20.42 44.87 -38.71
C HIS A 88 19.45 45.30 -37.59
N LYS A 89 19.14 44.38 -36.68
CA LYS A 89 19.04 44.63 -35.23
C LYS A 89 19.78 43.49 -34.52
N PRO A 90 20.68 43.76 -33.56
CA PRO A 90 21.47 42.71 -32.92
C PRO A 90 20.64 42.04 -31.81
N PHE A 91 20.62 40.71 -31.82
CA PHE A 91 20.37 39.92 -30.61
C PHE A 91 21.75 39.47 -30.12
N GLU A 92 22.14 39.95 -28.94
CA GLU A 92 23.36 39.52 -28.25
C GLU A 92 23.22 38.04 -27.88
N THR A 93 24.03 37.17 -28.49
CA THR A 93 24.32 35.84 -27.97
C THR A 93 25.66 35.89 -27.25
N HIS A 94 25.64 35.97 -25.93
CA HIS A 94 26.76 35.52 -25.12
C HIS A 94 26.84 33.99 -25.21
N SER A 95 27.63 33.49 -26.15
CA SER A 95 28.14 32.12 -26.14
C SER A 95 29.49 32.16 -25.43
N THR A 96 29.52 31.66 -24.20
CA THR A 96 30.74 31.45 -23.42
C THR A 96 31.45 30.21 -23.94
N ALA A 97 32.74 30.34 -24.23
CA ALA A 97 33.66 29.28 -24.66
C ALA A 97 33.91 28.19 -23.58
N GLU A 98 33.05 28.08 -22.57
CA GLU A 98 33.15 27.10 -21.47
C GLU A 98 32.47 25.76 -21.83
N ASP A 99 31.50 25.75 -22.76
CA ASP A 99 30.76 24.51 -23.11
C ASP A 99 31.59 23.53 -23.96
N GLY A 100 32.61 24.01 -24.67
CA GLY A 100 33.51 23.16 -25.47
C GLY A 100 34.54 22.40 -24.64
N PHE A 101 34.96 22.97 -23.52
CA PHE A 101 36.02 22.39 -22.68
C PHE A 101 35.51 21.29 -21.75
N VAL A 102 34.21 21.31 -21.42
CA VAL A 102 33.56 20.30 -20.56
C VAL A 102 33.35 18.98 -21.30
N LEU A 103 33.13 19.01 -22.62
CA LEU A 103 32.92 17.80 -23.42
C LEU A 103 34.22 17.02 -23.66
N GLU A 104 35.34 17.71 -23.86
CA GLU A 104 36.66 17.06 -23.99
C GLU A 104 37.13 16.43 -22.68
N GLU A 105 36.89 17.07 -21.52
CA GLU A 105 37.24 16.50 -20.20
C GLU A 105 36.36 15.29 -19.81
N GLU A 106 35.19 15.13 -20.43
CA GLU A 106 34.27 14.02 -20.17
C GLU A 106 34.58 12.80 -21.06
N GLU A 107 35.01 13.01 -22.32
CA GLU A 107 35.53 11.94 -23.18
C GLU A 107 36.85 11.36 -22.64
N GLU A 108 37.79 12.20 -22.20
CA GLU A 108 39.06 11.74 -21.62
C GLU A 108 38.86 10.91 -20.33
N ARG A 109 37.82 11.23 -19.54
CA ARG A 109 37.49 10.50 -18.30
C ARG A 109 36.80 9.16 -18.54
N ILE A 110 36.12 9.00 -19.67
CA ILE A 110 35.52 7.73 -20.09
C ILE A 110 36.60 6.77 -20.57
N ASP A 111 37.59 7.27 -21.30
CA ASP A 111 38.74 6.47 -21.78
C ASP A 111 39.66 6.03 -20.63
N GLU A 112 39.90 6.87 -19.61
CA GLU A 112 40.63 6.46 -18.41
C GLU A 112 39.87 5.41 -17.58
N ALA A 113 38.53 5.48 -17.52
CA ALA A 113 37.71 4.52 -16.78
C ALA A 113 37.73 3.13 -17.44
N GLU A 114 37.76 3.05 -18.77
CA GLU A 114 37.91 1.79 -19.51
C GLU A 114 39.30 1.15 -19.32
N SER A 115 40.35 1.95 -19.15
CA SER A 115 41.72 1.44 -18.94
C SER A 115 41.95 0.81 -17.55
N SER A 116 41.12 1.15 -16.56
CA SER A 116 41.35 0.79 -15.14
C SER A 116 40.80 -0.57 -14.70
N GLY A 117 40.12 -1.34 -15.57
CA GLY A 117 39.59 -2.67 -15.23
C GLY A 117 38.57 -2.71 -14.07
N SER A 118 38.13 -1.55 -13.59
CA SER A 118 37.11 -1.42 -12.55
C SER A 118 35.74 -1.39 -13.22
N SER A 119 35.08 -2.55 -13.31
CA SER A 119 33.69 -2.74 -13.75
C SER A 119 32.65 -2.13 -12.80
N ARG A 120 32.95 -0.97 -12.21
CA ARG A 120 31.99 -0.17 -11.46
C ARG A 120 31.22 0.67 -12.46
N LEU A 121 30.11 0.13 -12.95
CA LEU A 121 29.04 0.94 -13.53
C LEU A 121 28.82 2.15 -12.60
N PRO A 122 29.03 3.39 -13.06
CA PRO A 122 28.70 4.56 -12.28
C PRO A 122 27.23 4.43 -11.90
N VAL A 123 26.96 4.42 -10.60
CA VAL A 123 25.59 4.44 -10.09
C VAL A 123 24.93 5.63 -10.75
N LEU A 124 23.85 5.36 -11.48
CA LEU A 124 23.04 6.33 -12.18
C LEU A 124 22.38 7.24 -11.13
N LEU A 125 23.17 8.21 -10.66
CA LEU A 125 22.75 9.22 -9.70
C LEU A 125 21.90 10.23 -10.47
N LEU A 126 20.59 9.99 -10.41
CA LEU A 126 19.56 11.02 -10.44
C LEU A 126 20.04 12.26 -9.65
N ASP A 127 20.15 13.38 -10.35
CA ASP A 127 20.54 14.72 -9.87
C ASP A 127 21.86 14.76 -9.07
N ARG A 128 22.99 14.76 -9.78
CA ARG A 128 24.06 15.68 -9.37
C ARG A 128 23.63 17.08 -9.82
N PRO A 129 23.17 17.99 -8.93
CA PRO A 129 23.18 19.39 -9.32
C PRO A 129 24.60 19.71 -9.75
N VAL A 130 24.75 20.39 -10.88
CA VAL A 130 26.01 20.99 -11.35
C VAL A 130 26.79 21.46 -10.12
N ARG A 131 28.00 20.90 -9.93
CA ARG A 131 28.88 21.25 -8.81
C ARG A 131 29.21 22.74 -8.90
N ILE A 132 28.37 23.57 -8.31
CA ILE A 132 28.79 24.90 -7.90
C ILE A 132 29.49 24.67 -6.57
N ASP A 133 30.80 24.43 -6.66
CA ASP A 133 31.74 24.15 -5.57
C ASP A 133 31.95 25.39 -4.66
N GLN A 134 30.87 25.96 -4.14
CA GLN A 134 30.94 26.89 -3.04
C GLN A 134 30.74 26.10 -1.75
N LYS A 135 31.84 25.84 -1.04
CA LYS A 135 31.84 25.34 0.35
C LYS A 135 30.98 26.27 1.22
N ARG A 136 29.68 25.98 1.33
CA ARG A 136 28.76 26.76 2.15
C ARG A 136 29.14 26.55 3.61
N LYS A 137 29.40 27.66 4.31
CA LYS A 137 29.67 27.66 5.75
C LYS A 137 28.40 27.23 6.51
N PHE A 138 28.61 26.71 7.72
CA PHE A 138 27.54 26.34 8.65
C PHE A 138 26.49 27.46 8.75
N SER A 139 25.24 27.12 8.45
CA SER A 139 24.12 28.06 8.38
C SER A 139 23.26 27.99 9.62
N TRP A 140 22.45 29.02 9.89
CA TRP A 140 21.40 28.99 10.92
C TRP A 140 20.43 27.81 10.75
N ASN A 141 20.20 27.36 9.51
CA ASN A 141 19.41 26.16 9.23
C ASN A 141 20.04 24.90 9.83
N ASP A 142 21.38 24.82 9.85
CA ASP A 142 22.10 23.67 10.40
C ASP A 142 22.00 23.63 11.93
N PHE A 143 22.05 24.80 12.59
CA PHE A 143 21.82 24.91 14.04
C PHE A 143 20.41 24.45 14.43
N PHE A 144 19.39 24.91 13.71
CA PHE A 144 18.01 24.51 13.96
C PHE A 144 17.82 22.99 13.76
N LEU A 145 18.44 22.40 12.74
CA LEU A 145 18.39 20.97 12.48
C LEU A 145 19.00 20.17 13.64
N VAL A 146 20.15 20.59 14.17
CA VAL A 146 20.78 19.94 15.33
C VAL A 146 19.89 20.02 16.57
N LEU A 147 19.27 21.17 16.83
CA LEU A 147 18.37 21.34 17.97
C LEU A 147 17.14 20.43 17.87
N VAL A 148 16.53 20.34 16.68
CA VAL A 148 15.42 19.41 16.42
C VAL A 148 15.87 17.96 16.63
N LEU A 149 17.05 17.57 16.14
CA LEU A 149 17.58 16.23 16.31
C LEU A 149 17.78 15.88 17.80
N VAL A 150 18.39 16.77 18.58
CA VAL A 150 18.57 16.58 20.03
C VAL A 150 17.23 16.45 20.74
N ALA A 151 16.25 17.29 20.39
CA ALA A 151 14.90 17.22 20.97
C ALA A 151 14.21 15.88 20.66
N VAL A 152 14.32 15.38 19.43
CA VAL A 152 13.78 14.07 19.04
C VAL A 152 14.47 12.94 19.79
N VAL A 153 15.80 12.96 19.90
CA VAL A 153 16.55 11.93 20.64
C VAL A 153 16.16 11.93 22.11
N TYR A 154 16.07 13.11 22.75
CA TYR A 154 15.61 13.23 24.13
C TYR A 154 14.19 12.70 24.33
N ALA A 155 13.27 13.03 23.41
CA ALA A 155 11.88 12.56 23.44
C ALA A 155 11.78 11.02 23.33
N VAL A 156 12.58 10.42 22.44
CA VAL A 156 12.67 8.96 22.29
C VAL A 156 13.24 8.32 23.56
N VAL A 157 14.40 8.78 24.03
CA VAL A 157 15.09 8.21 25.20
C VAL A 157 14.23 8.33 26.46
N SER A 158 13.61 9.49 26.70
CA SER A 158 12.72 9.69 27.84
C SER A 158 11.51 8.76 27.80
N THR A 159 10.91 8.54 26.63
CA THR A 159 9.79 7.60 26.48
C THR A 159 10.23 6.18 26.81
N PHE A 160 11.34 5.71 26.23
CA PHE A 160 11.85 4.37 26.51
C PHE A 160 12.23 4.18 27.97
N SER A 161 12.83 5.18 28.64
CA SER A 161 13.12 5.08 30.08
C SER A 161 11.85 4.88 30.92
N HIS A 162 10.75 5.57 30.58
CA HIS A 162 9.47 5.41 31.29
C HIS A 162 8.76 4.07 30.98
N VAL A 163 9.04 3.46 29.82
CA VAL A 163 8.51 2.14 29.47
C VAL A 163 9.26 1.03 30.21
N PHE A 164 10.59 1.11 30.29
CA PHE A 164 11.45 0.10 30.91
C PHE A 164 11.60 0.24 32.43
N ALA A 165 11.19 1.36 33.03
CA ALA A 165 11.28 1.60 34.48
C ALA A 165 10.37 0.71 35.37
N GLY A 166 9.62 -0.23 34.80
CA GLY A 166 9.09 -1.40 35.54
C GLY A 166 7.94 -1.15 36.53
N ILE A 167 7.27 0.01 36.49
CA ILE A 167 6.12 0.28 37.37
C ILE A 167 4.84 -0.27 36.72
N SER A 168 4.05 -1.04 37.48
CA SER A 168 2.80 -1.63 37.03
C SER A 168 1.74 -0.56 36.67
N PRO A 169 1.08 -0.66 35.49
CA PRO A 169 0.17 0.36 34.97
C PRO A 169 -1.17 0.47 35.71
N SER A 170 -1.55 -0.49 36.56
CA SER A 170 -2.81 -0.45 37.31
C SER A 170 -2.89 0.66 38.36
N GLU A 171 -1.80 1.41 38.63
CA GLU A 171 -1.75 2.52 39.57
C GLU A 171 -1.61 3.91 38.93
N HIS A 172 -1.42 4.03 37.61
CA HIS A 172 -1.39 5.33 36.95
C HIS A 172 -2.78 5.73 36.47
N ALA A 173 -3.52 6.44 37.33
CA ALA A 173 -4.73 7.14 36.92
C ALA A 173 -4.41 8.08 35.73
N ILE A 174 -4.86 7.71 34.55
CA ILE A 174 -4.72 8.54 33.34
C ILE A 174 -5.43 9.87 33.60
N SER A 175 -4.71 10.98 33.40
CA SER A 175 -5.26 12.31 33.66
C SER A 175 -5.93 12.87 32.42
N THR A 176 -7.17 13.35 32.56
CA THR A 176 -7.89 14.07 31.49
C THR A 176 -7.58 15.57 31.44
N ASN A 177 -6.48 15.99 32.08
CA ASN A 177 -5.98 17.37 32.04
C ASN A 177 -5.31 17.66 30.69
N PRO A 178 -5.66 18.75 29.97
CA PRO A 178 -5.01 19.08 28.69
C PRO A 178 -3.48 19.23 28.76
N LYS A 179 -2.89 19.48 29.93
CA LYS A 179 -1.43 19.57 30.10
C LYS A 179 -0.69 18.26 29.83
N SER A 180 -1.33 17.11 29.96
CA SER A 180 -0.71 15.80 29.67
C SER A 180 -0.74 15.43 28.18
N LEU A 181 -1.45 16.19 27.34
CA LEU A 181 -1.60 15.89 25.91
C LEU A 181 -0.28 15.84 25.13
N PRO A 182 0.70 16.74 25.31
CA PRO A 182 1.98 16.64 24.58
C PRO A 182 2.72 15.34 24.88
N TRP A 183 2.68 14.89 26.14
CA TRP A 183 3.29 13.64 26.57
C TRP A 183 2.57 12.41 26.02
N TYR A 184 1.23 12.41 26.06
CA TYR A 184 0.42 11.35 25.47
C TYR A 184 0.54 11.29 23.94
N ALA A 185 0.63 12.46 23.28
CA ALA A 185 0.88 12.57 21.85
C ALA A 185 2.20 11.92 21.46
N LEU A 186 3.28 12.25 22.18
CA LEU A 186 4.59 11.67 21.94
C LEU A 186 4.56 10.13 22.01
N GLN A 187 3.95 9.57 23.06
CA GLN A 187 3.89 8.11 23.23
C GLN A 187 3.09 7.43 22.13
N SER A 188 1.89 7.90 21.81
CA SER A 188 1.07 7.32 20.75
C SER A 188 1.74 7.43 19.38
N THR A 189 2.35 8.58 19.08
CA THR A 189 3.09 8.79 17.82
C THR A 189 4.29 7.86 17.72
N LEU A 190 5.07 7.68 18.80
CA LEU A 190 6.20 6.77 18.80
C LEU A 190 5.76 5.31 18.57
N ARG A 191 4.68 4.85 19.23
CA ARG A 191 4.13 3.50 19.00
C ARG A 191 3.72 3.28 17.54
N ILE A 192 2.97 4.22 16.97
CA ILE A 192 2.54 4.16 15.57
C ILE A 192 3.75 4.15 14.64
N PHE A 193 4.76 4.98 14.91
CA PHE A 193 5.98 5.04 14.10
C PHE A 193 6.80 3.75 14.17
N LEU A 194 6.97 3.17 15.37
CA LEU A 194 7.61 1.87 15.57
C LEU A 194 6.86 0.75 14.83
N ALA A 195 5.54 0.70 14.99
CA ALA A 195 4.70 -0.27 14.29
C ALA A 195 4.81 -0.10 12.76
N TYR A 196 4.81 1.14 12.26
CA TYR A 196 4.97 1.46 10.85
C TYR A 196 6.31 0.98 10.29
N ILE A 197 7.43 1.21 11.00
CA ILE A 197 8.75 0.72 10.57
C ILE A 197 8.74 -0.81 10.46
N ILE A 198 8.19 -1.50 11.47
CA ILE A 198 8.08 -2.97 11.47
C ILE A 198 7.21 -3.43 10.28
N SER A 199 6.08 -2.76 10.04
CA SER A 199 5.19 -3.05 8.90
C SER A 199 5.87 -2.84 7.55
N LEU A 200 6.66 -1.77 7.40
CA LEU A 200 7.39 -1.49 6.16
C LEU A 200 8.48 -2.54 5.91
N LEU A 201 9.29 -2.87 6.92
CA LEU A 201 10.33 -3.91 6.81
C LEU A 201 9.71 -5.27 6.48
N PHE A 202 8.63 -5.64 7.17
CA PHE A 202 7.87 -6.84 6.87
C PHE A 202 7.37 -6.84 5.42
N ALA A 203 6.78 -5.73 4.96
CA ALA A 203 6.26 -5.61 3.60
C ALA A 203 7.35 -5.77 2.53
N LEU A 204 8.50 -5.12 2.72
CA LEU A 204 9.63 -5.23 1.79
C LEU A 204 10.11 -6.68 1.65
N VAL A 205 10.28 -7.38 2.77
CA VAL A 205 10.74 -8.78 2.78
C VAL A 205 9.66 -9.71 2.22
N TYR A 206 8.42 -9.60 2.72
CA TYR A 206 7.32 -10.51 2.38
C TYR A 206 6.92 -10.41 0.91
N ALA A 207 6.75 -9.19 0.39
CA ALA A 207 6.41 -8.98 -1.01
C ALA A 207 7.55 -9.39 -1.95
N TYR A 208 8.81 -9.13 -1.58
CA TYR A 208 9.96 -9.55 -2.37
C TYR A 208 10.06 -11.08 -2.48
N LEU A 209 9.83 -11.80 -1.38
CA LEU A 209 9.78 -13.27 -1.39
C LEU A 209 8.62 -13.79 -2.26
N ALA A 210 7.44 -13.19 -2.15
CA ALA A 210 6.29 -13.54 -2.97
C ALA A 210 6.52 -13.24 -4.46
N TYR A 211 7.25 -12.19 -4.80
CA TYR A 211 7.60 -11.84 -6.18
C TYR A 211 8.64 -12.79 -6.79
N ARG A 212 9.70 -13.13 -6.04
CA ARG A 212 10.82 -13.94 -6.55
C ARG A 212 10.53 -15.44 -6.64
N VAL A 213 9.66 -15.96 -5.76
CA VAL A 213 9.42 -17.40 -5.64
C VAL A 213 7.97 -17.70 -5.98
N GLU A 214 7.73 -18.26 -7.17
CA GLU A 214 6.39 -18.52 -7.69
C GLU A 214 5.53 -19.41 -6.76
N PHE A 215 6.14 -20.43 -6.16
CA PHE A 215 5.47 -21.27 -5.16
C PHE A 215 5.12 -20.49 -3.88
N ALA A 216 5.99 -19.58 -3.46
CA ALA A 216 5.74 -18.76 -2.28
C ALA A 216 4.62 -17.75 -2.55
N ALA A 217 4.53 -17.17 -3.75
CA ALA A 217 3.47 -16.26 -4.13
C ALA A 217 2.07 -16.82 -3.82
N GLN A 218 1.80 -18.06 -4.25
CA GLN A 218 0.49 -18.69 -4.07
C GLN A 218 0.12 -18.89 -2.60
N PHE A 219 1.08 -19.31 -1.78
CA PHE A 219 0.86 -19.55 -0.35
C PHE A 219 0.82 -18.25 0.45
N LEU A 220 1.80 -17.35 0.23
CA LEU A 220 1.94 -16.10 0.97
C LEU A 220 0.77 -15.15 0.71
N LEU A 221 0.28 -15.04 -0.53
CA LEU A 221 -0.89 -14.23 -0.83
C LEU A 221 -2.16 -14.82 -0.19
N LEU A 222 -2.32 -16.15 -0.21
CA LEU A 222 -3.46 -16.81 0.44
C LEU A 222 -3.46 -16.59 1.96
N VAL A 223 -2.30 -16.73 2.61
CA VAL A 223 -2.15 -16.48 4.05
C VAL A 223 -2.51 -15.03 4.37
N LEU A 224 -2.03 -14.09 3.56
CA LEU A 224 -2.30 -12.67 3.77
C LEU A 224 -3.78 -12.35 3.59
N ASP A 225 -4.42 -12.91 2.55
CA ASP A 225 -5.87 -12.78 2.31
C ASP A 225 -6.72 -13.28 3.48
N ILE A 226 -6.31 -14.37 4.13
CA ILE A 226 -6.99 -14.89 5.31
C ILE A 226 -6.73 -13.97 6.51
N LEU A 227 -5.47 -13.65 6.82
CA LEU A 227 -5.11 -12.88 8.01
C LEU A 227 -5.71 -11.47 7.99
N GLN A 228 -5.74 -10.80 6.83
CA GLN A 228 -6.34 -9.46 6.73
C GLN A 228 -7.87 -9.45 6.93
N SER A 229 -8.53 -10.60 6.74
CA SER A 229 -9.98 -10.73 6.93
C SER A 229 -10.40 -10.94 8.38
N ILE A 230 -9.43 -11.19 9.27
CA ILE A 230 -9.68 -11.36 10.69
C ILE A 230 -9.69 -9.96 11.33
N PRO A 231 -10.78 -9.56 11.99
CA PRO A 231 -10.84 -8.23 12.57
C PRO A 231 -9.90 -8.08 13.77
N LEU A 232 -9.25 -6.92 13.89
CA LEU A 232 -8.27 -6.64 14.94
C LEU A 232 -8.82 -6.88 16.35
N LEU A 233 -10.04 -6.38 16.63
CA LEU A 233 -10.71 -6.50 17.92
C LEU A 233 -11.03 -7.95 18.31
N SER A 234 -11.15 -8.86 17.33
CA SER A 234 -11.44 -10.27 17.59
C SER A 234 -10.29 -11.01 18.26
N PHE A 235 -9.05 -10.65 17.95
CA PHE A 235 -7.86 -11.28 18.53
C PHE A 235 -7.13 -10.38 19.52
N LEU A 236 -7.58 -9.13 19.71
CA LEU A 236 -7.01 -8.18 20.66
C LEU A 236 -6.88 -8.76 22.08
N PRO A 237 -7.93 -9.33 22.72
CA PRO A 237 -7.79 -9.88 24.07
C PRO A 237 -6.75 -11.01 24.14
N GLY A 238 -6.73 -11.89 23.14
CA GLY A 238 -5.80 -13.02 23.09
C GLY A 238 -4.34 -12.57 22.94
N VAL A 239 -4.08 -11.58 22.07
CA VAL A 239 -2.73 -11.01 21.90
C VAL A 239 -2.28 -10.31 23.18
N VAL A 240 -3.11 -9.46 23.77
CA VAL A 240 -2.73 -8.72 24.96
C VAL A 240 -2.46 -9.66 26.13
N LEU A 241 -3.37 -10.59 26.41
CA LEU A 241 -3.17 -11.57 27.48
C LEU A 241 -1.93 -12.45 27.25
N GLY A 242 -1.69 -12.86 26.00
CA GLY A 242 -0.53 -13.67 25.64
C GLY A 242 0.79 -12.95 25.90
N ILE A 243 0.89 -11.67 25.53
CA ILE A 243 2.10 -10.87 25.77
C ILE A 243 2.25 -10.47 27.23
N ILE A 244 1.17 -10.11 27.93
CA ILE A 244 1.20 -9.81 29.37
C ILE A 244 1.65 -11.05 30.17
N TYR A 245 1.25 -12.25 29.75
CA TYR A 245 1.73 -13.48 30.37
C TYR A 245 3.25 -13.68 30.19
N LEU A 246 3.83 -13.23 29.07
CA LEU A 246 5.29 -13.26 28.84
C LEU A 246 6.04 -12.19 29.66
N PHE A 247 5.39 -11.07 29.97
CA PHE A 247 5.97 -9.93 30.70
C PHE A 247 5.07 -9.52 31.89
N PRO A 248 4.90 -10.39 32.90
CA PRO A 248 3.91 -10.17 33.96
C PRO A 248 4.26 -8.95 34.81
N GLY A 249 3.28 -8.08 35.04
CA GLY A 249 3.41 -6.87 35.87
C GLY A 249 4.29 -5.76 35.28
N GLN A 250 4.77 -5.92 34.04
CA GLN A 250 5.63 -4.95 33.37
C GLN A 250 4.88 -4.22 32.26
N ARG A 251 5.00 -2.89 32.24
CA ARG A 251 4.44 -2.03 31.19
C ARG A 251 4.90 -2.41 29.78
N ILE A 252 6.13 -2.92 29.61
CA ILE A 252 6.66 -3.32 28.30
C ILE A 252 5.78 -4.36 27.60
N GLY A 253 5.11 -5.25 28.35
CA GLY A 253 4.20 -6.24 27.77
C GLY A 253 3.01 -5.60 27.06
N GLU A 254 2.37 -4.61 27.70
CA GLU A 254 1.25 -3.87 27.11
C GLU A 254 1.69 -3.02 25.91
N GLU A 255 2.89 -2.43 25.98
CA GLU A 255 3.48 -1.65 24.89
C GLU A 255 3.79 -2.53 23.67
N ILE A 256 4.37 -3.72 23.87
CA ILE A 256 4.63 -4.69 22.79
C ILE A 256 3.31 -5.18 22.19
N ALA A 257 2.30 -5.48 23.02
CA ALA A 257 1.00 -5.89 22.54
C ALA A 257 0.36 -4.80 21.66
N ALA A 258 0.41 -3.54 22.10
CA ALA A 258 -0.10 -2.41 21.34
C ALA A 258 0.63 -2.22 20.01
N ILE A 259 1.97 -2.28 19.99
CA ILE A 259 2.77 -2.18 18.76
C ILE A 259 2.46 -3.34 17.81
N LEU A 260 2.31 -4.57 18.33
CA LEU A 260 1.96 -5.74 17.53
C LEU A 260 0.57 -5.60 16.90
N LEU A 261 -0.42 -5.14 17.66
CA LEU A 261 -1.77 -4.89 17.15
C LEU A 261 -1.77 -3.78 16.09
N LEU A 262 -1.06 -2.68 16.35
CA LEU A 262 -0.88 -1.60 15.37
C LEU A 262 -0.21 -2.13 14.09
N PHE A 263 0.84 -2.96 14.21
CA PHE A 263 1.49 -3.60 13.07
C PHE A 263 0.49 -4.39 12.20
N THR A 264 -0.40 -5.17 12.82
CA THR A 264 -1.40 -5.95 12.07
C THR A 264 -2.39 -5.08 11.30
N SER A 265 -2.70 -3.87 11.76
CA SER A 265 -3.58 -2.95 11.02
C SER A 265 -2.89 -2.30 9.80
N MET A 266 -1.56 -2.22 9.79
CA MET A 266 -0.80 -1.44 8.81
C MET A 266 -0.11 -2.29 7.74
N ALA A 267 0.30 -3.52 8.08
CA ALA A 267 1.17 -4.35 7.26
C ALA A 267 0.56 -4.76 5.91
N TRP A 268 -0.71 -5.18 5.90
CA TRP A 268 -1.32 -5.83 4.74
C TRP A 268 -1.33 -4.95 3.49
N ASN A 269 -1.76 -3.69 3.62
CA ASN A 269 -1.88 -2.77 2.50
C ASN A 269 -0.51 -2.48 1.84
N ILE A 270 0.54 -2.31 2.66
CA ILE A 270 1.91 -2.04 2.19
C ILE A 270 2.48 -3.26 1.44
N VAL A 271 2.22 -4.47 1.93
CA VAL A 271 2.67 -5.71 1.27
C VAL A 271 2.05 -5.84 -0.12
N PHE A 272 0.72 -5.69 -0.22
CA PHE A 272 0.03 -5.84 -1.51
C PHE A 272 0.44 -4.78 -2.51
N CYS A 273 0.55 -3.51 -2.09
CA CYS A 273 0.90 -2.44 -3.01
C CYS A 273 2.33 -2.61 -3.52
N PHE A 274 3.27 -3.06 -2.67
CA PHE A 274 4.63 -3.29 -3.10
C PHE A 274 4.72 -4.51 -4.02
N TYR A 275 4.06 -5.61 -3.67
CA TYR A 275 3.97 -6.80 -4.53
C TYR A 275 3.42 -6.46 -5.93
N GLN A 276 2.32 -5.72 -5.99
CA GLN A 276 1.74 -5.27 -7.26
C GLN A 276 2.69 -4.36 -8.05
N SER A 277 3.42 -3.48 -7.36
CA SER A 277 4.41 -2.60 -8.00
C SER A 277 5.56 -3.40 -8.61
N LEU A 278 6.03 -4.44 -7.93
CA LEU A 278 7.06 -5.36 -8.44
C LEU A 278 6.58 -6.14 -9.67
N CYS A 279 5.33 -6.63 -9.63
CA CYS A 279 4.71 -7.29 -10.78
C CYS A 279 4.47 -6.34 -11.97
N GLY A 280 4.34 -5.04 -11.71
CA GLY A 280 4.11 -4.00 -12.71
C GLY A 280 5.36 -3.47 -13.41
N ILE A 281 6.55 -3.94 -13.06
CA ILE A 281 7.80 -3.48 -13.68
C ILE A 281 7.80 -3.85 -15.18
N PRO A 282 8.01 -2.90 -16.11
CA PRO A 282 8.11 -3.15 -17.54
C PRO A 282 9.13 -4.24 -17.89
N LYS A 283 8.86 -5.02 -18.93
CA LYS A 283 9.76 -6.11 -19.36
C LYS A 283 11.13 -5.59 -19.77
N ASP A 284 11.17 -4.47 -20.49
CA ASP A 284 12.40 -3.86 -20.99
C ASP A 284 13.40 -3.52 -19.86
N LEU A 285 12.91 -3.07 -18.70
CA LEU A 285 13.77 -2.80 -17.54
C LEU A 285 14.29 -4.08 -16.88
N ASN A 286 13.49 -5.15 -16.89
CA ASN A 286 13.94 -6.45 -16.40
C ASN A 286 15.00 -7.06 -17.33
N GLU A 287 14.83 -6.95 -18.65
CA GLU A 287 15.79 -7.39 -19.65
C GLU A 287 17.09 -6.58 -19.57
N ALA A 288 17.01 -5.25 -19.39
CA ALA A 288 18.17 -4.41 -19.16
C ALA A 288 18.95 -4.85 -17.90
N ALA A 289 18.26 -5.12 -16.79
CA ALA A 289 18.90 -5.61 -15.56
C ALA A 289 19.63 -6.94 -15.76
N GLU A 290 19.12 -7.82 -16.61
CA GLU A 290 19.76 -9.09 -16.98
C GLU A 290 20.98 -8.89 -17.88
N ILE A 291 20.89 -7.98 -18.86
CA ILE A 291 22.01 -7.58 -19.73
C ILE A 291 23.16 -7.00 -18.90
N PHE A 292 22.85 -6.11 -17.95
CA PHE A 292 23.84 -5.55 -17.00
C PHE A 292 24.29 -6.54 -15.91
N ARG A 293 23.81 -7.79 -15.94
CA ARG A 293 24.14 -8.86 -14.98
C ARG A 293 24.00 -8.44 -13.52
N LEU A 294 22.96 -7.65 -13.22
CA LEU A 294 22.72 -7.19 -11.86
C LEU A 294 22.41 -8.41 -10.97
N ASN A 295 23.18 -8.57 -9.89
CA ASN A 295 22.88 -9.58 -8.88
C ASN A 295 21.53 -9.25 -8.18
N PRO A 296 20.84 -10.21 -7.53
CA PRO A 296 19.52 -9.97 -6.93
C PRO A 296 19.48 -8.83 -5.90
N TRP A 297 20.60 -8.60 -5.20
CA TRP A 297 20.73 -7.54 -4.21
C TRP A 297 20.80 -6.15 -4.85
N LYS A 298 21.72 -5.97 -5.80
CA LYS A 298 21.87 -4.75 -6.58
C LYS A 298 20.62 -4.47 -7.41
N ARG A 299 20.00 -5.49 -8.00
CA ARG A 299 18.71 -5.39 -8.70
C ARG A 299 17.60 -4.92 -7.77
N PHE A 300 17.53 -5.43 -6.54
CA PHE A 300 16.53 -5.00 -5.57
C PHE A 300 16.65 -3.50 -5.29
N TRP A 301 17.84 -3.02 -4.94
CA TRP A 301 18.06 -1.62 -4.56
C TRP A 301 18.05 -0.64 -5.73
N LEU A 302 18.48 -1.05 -6.93
CA LEU A 302 18.63 -0.16 -8.08
C LEU A 302 17.37 -0.10 -8.96
N LEU A 303 16.61 -1.19 -9.07
CA LEU A 303 15.45 -1.28 -9.95
C LEU A 303 14.15 -1.50 -9.16
N GLU A 304 14.08 -2.55 -8.33
CA GLU A 304 12.81 -3.04 -7.80
C GLU A 304 12.23 -2.16 -6.68
N LEU A 305 13.05 -1.75 -5.72
CA LEU A 305 12.62 -0.85 -4.65
C LEU A 305 12.24 0.55 -5.20
N PRO A 306 13.06 1.19 -6.06
CA PRO A 306 12.69 2.47 -6.68
C PRO A 306 11.38 2.41 -7.47
N SER A 307 11.16 1.33 -8.23
CA SER A 307 9.91 1.12 -9.00
C SER A 307 8.65 1.15 -8.14
N GLY A 308 8.77 0.68 -6.89
CA GLY A 308 7.67 0.66 -5.92
C GLY A 308 7.62 1.86 -4.98
N ALA A 309 8.58 2.78 -5.03
CA ALA A 309 8.76 3.82 -4.02
C ALA A 309 7.54 4.74 -3.90
N THR A 310 7.01 5.23 -5.02
CA THR A 310 5.81 6.10 -5.04
C THR A 310 4.61 5.38 -4.43
N SER A 311 4.37 4.13 -4.83
CA SER A 311 3.27 3.31 -4.30
C SER A 311 3.42 3.04 -2.81
N LEU A 312 4.65 2.71 -2.35
CA LEU A 312 4.96 2.48 -0.95
C LEU A 312 4.68 3.69 -0.08
N VAL A 313 5.11 4.89 -0.49
CA VAL A 313 4.89 6.12 0.30
C VAL A 313 3.40 6.45 0.42
N TRP A 314 2.65 6.39 -0.68
CA TRP A 314 1.21 6.65 -0.65
C TRP A 314 0.46 5.64 0.22
N ASN A 315 0.75 4.35 0.09
CA ASN A 315 0.11 3.31 0.88
C ASN A 315 0.55 3.32 2.34
N SER A 316 1.74 3.84 2.64
CA SER A 316 2.20 4.07 4.01
C SER A 316 1.35 5.11 4.74
N ILE A 317 0.96 6.20 4.07
CA ILE A 317 0.07 7.23 4.63
C ILE A 317 -1.28 6.60 5.01
N ILE A 318 -1.86 5.83 4.09
CA ILE A 318 -3.14 5.14 4.29
C ILE A 318 -3.04 4.12 5.43
N SER A 319 -1.95 3.35 5.49
CA SER A 319 -1.71 2.40 6.57
C SER A 319 -1.60 3.09 7.93
N VAL A 320 -0.83 4.18 8.03
CA VAL A 320 -0.68 4.94 9.28
C VAL A 320 -2.02 5.56 9.72
N ALA A 321 -2.86 6.01 8.79
CA ALA A 321 -4.24 6.41 9.08
C ALA A 321 -5.07 5.26 9.68
N GLY A 322 -4.89 4.03 9.19
CA GLY A 322 -5.45 2.81 9.79
C GLY A 322 -4.96 2.55 11.22
N GLY A 323 -3.69 2.86 11.51
CA GLY A 323 -3.14 2.83 12.86
C GLY A 323 -3.84 3.83 13.81
N TRP A 324 -4.04 5.07 13.36
CA TRP A 324 -4.80 6.07 14.10
C TRP A 324 -6.25 5.64 14.37
N PHE A 325 -6.87 4.94 13.41
CA PHE A 325 -8.25 4.47 13.52
C PHE A 325 -8.46 3.53 14.72
N PHE A 326 -7.56 2.57 14.91
CA PHE A 326 -7.63 1.59 16.00
C PHE A 326 -6.99 2.04 17.32
N LEU A 327 -6.32 3.20 17.34
CA LEU A 327 -5.53 3.67 18.47
C LEU A 327 -6.31 3.67 19.80
N ILE A 328 -7.55 4.16 19.79
CA ILE A 328 -8.40 4.23 21.01
C ILE A 328 -8.62 2.83 21.59
N SER A 329 -8.98 1.86 20.74
CA SER A 329 -9.25 0.48 21.16
C SER A 329 -8.01 -0.28 21.58
N ILE A 330 -6.83 0.06 21.02
CA ILE A 330 -5.56 -0.58 21.35
C ILE A 330 -5.00 -0.01 22.67
N GLU A 331 -5.06 1.30 22.86
CA GLU A 331 -4.51 1.94 24.06
C GLU A 331 -5.41 1.80 25.28
N SER A 332 -6.72 1.65 25.09
CA SER A 332 -7.72 1.53 26.15
C SER A 332 -8.75 0.46 25.81
N PHE A 333 -8.67 -0.69 26.48
CA PHE A 333 -9.68 -1.73 26.39
C PHE A 333 -9.97 -2.37 27.75
N THR A 334 -11.18 -2.89 27.89
CA THR A 334 -11.64 -3.58 29.09
C THR A 334 -11.88 -5.05 28.78
N LEU A 335 -11.47 -5.94 29.68
CA LEU A 335 -11.74 -7.37 29.60
C LEU A 335 -12.28 -7.88 30.93
N GLY A 336 -13.57 -8.20 30.97
CA GLY A 336 -14.27 -8.54 32.20
C GLY A 336 -14.21 -7.37 33.18
N ASN A 337 -13.57 -7.59 34.33
CA ASN A 337 -13.38 -6.58 35.37
C ASN A 337 -12.00 -5.90 35.33
N GLN A 338 -11.14 -6.29 34.39
CA GLN A 338 -9.80 -5.72 34.25
C GLN A 338 -9.81 -4.63 33.17
N ASP A 339 -9.19 -3.50 33.50
CA ASP A 339 -9.06 -2.35 32.63
C ASP A 339 -7.61 -2.23 32.20
N PHE A 340 -7.35 -2.42 30.91
CA PHE A 340 -6.03 -2.37 30.32
C PHE A 340 -5.88 -1.03 29.61
N ARG A 341 -5.10 -0.14 30.22
CA ARG A 341 -4.86 1.20 29.66
C ARG A 341 -3.39 1.55 29.70
N ILE A 342 -2.88 1.90 28.53
CA ILE A 342 -1.55 2.49 28.40
C ILE A 342 -1.63 4.01 28.21
N PRO A 343 -0.69 4.80 28.74
CA PRO A 343 -0.73 6.25 28.59
C PRO A 343 -0.61 6.65 27.12
N GLY A 344 -1.55 7.42 26.60
CA GLY A 344 -1.60 7.78 25.17
C GLY A 344 -2.85 8.59 24.81
N LEU A 345 -2.89 9.13 23.59
CA LEU A 345 -3.99 9.95 23.09
C LEU A 345 -5.29 9.15 23.00
N GLY A 346 -5.22 7.87 22.64
CA GLY A 346 -6.35 6.97 22.58
C GLY A 346 -6.99 6.79 23.95
N SER A 347 -6.19 6.47 24.97
CA SER A 347 -6.67 6.34 26.35
C SER A 347 -7.17 7.65 26.95
N PHE A 348 -6.54 8.78 26.63
CA PHE A 348 -7.03 10.10 27.02
C PHE A 348 -8.41 10.38 26.45
N LEU A 349 -8.62 10.11 25.15
CA LEU A 349 -9.91 10.30 24.50
C LEU A 349 -10.98 9.34 25.02
N ALA A 350 -10.63 8.06 25.20
CA ALA A 350 -11.54 7.06 25.77
C ALA A 350 -12.02 7.48 27.16
N LEU A 351 -11.09 7.88 28.03
CA LEU A 351 -11.42 8.31 29.39
C LEU A 351 -12.22 9.62 29.39
N ALA A 352 -11.82 10.62 28.61
CA ALA A 352 -12.56 11.88 28.51
C ALA A 352 -13.99 11.70 27.97
N ALA A 353 -14.18 10.77 27.03
CA ALA A 353 -15.48 10.39 26.50
C ALA A 353 -16.33 9.67 27.55
N ASN A 354 -15.73 8.76 28.33
CA ASN A 354 -16.41 8.07 29.43
C ASN A 354 -16.79 9.01 30.58
N GLU A 355 -15.96 10.01 30.89
CA GLU A 355 -16.25 11.03 31.90
C GLU A 355 -17.20 12.14 31.39
N GLY A 356 -17.52 12.15 30.09
CA GLY A 356 -18.35 13.20 29.48
C GLY A 356 -17.72 14.59 29.43
N LYS A 357 -16.39 14.71 29.63
CA LYS A 357 -15.67 15.99 29.68
C LYS A 357 -15.42 16.54 28.26
N LEU A 358 -16.42 17.20 27.68
CA LEU A 358 -16.38 17.73 26.30
C LEU A 358 -15.14 18.59 26.00
N ARG A 359 -14.72 19.43 26.95
CA ARG A 359 -13.54 20.28 26.80
C ARG A 359 -12.26 19.45 26.61
N SER A 360 -12.09 18.38 27.39
CA SER A 360 -10.94 17.48 27.24
C SER A 360 -11.00 16.72 25.91
N ILE A 361 -12.18 16.24 25.49
CA ILE A 361 -12.36 15.58 24.19
C ILE A 361 -11.93 16.51 23.04
N TRP A 362 -12.34 17.78 23.07
CA TRP A 362 -11.93 18.77 22.06
C TRP A 362 -10.41 18.98 22.02
N PHE A 363 -9.75 19.14 23.17
CA PHE A 363 -8.30 19.27 23.21
C PHE A 363 -7.59 18.00 22.73
N GLY A 364 -8.11 16.81 23.06
CA GLY A 364 -7.59 15.54 22.57
C GLY A 364 -7.71 15.41 21.04
N LEU A 365 -8.88 15.73 20.48
CA LEU A 365 -9.11 15.73 19.03
C LEU A 365 -8.21 16.75 18.32
N ALA A 366 -8.13 17.99 18.84
CA ALA A 366 -7.27 19.03 18.29
C ALA A 366 -5.79 18.60 18.31
N THR A 367 -5.36 17.90 19.37
CA THR A 367 -4.00 17.35 19.47
C THR A 367 -3.75 16.26 18.43
N ILE A 368 -4.68 15.32 18.25
CA ILE A 368 -4.55 14.29 17.19
C ILE A 368 -4.45 14.94 15.80
N ILE A 369 -5.33 15.89 15.50
CA ILE A 369 -5.31 16.61 14.22
C ILE A 369 -3.99 17.35 14.03
N LEU A 370 -3.51 18.05 15.07
CA LEU A 370 -2.23 18.76 15.03
C LEU A 370 -1.06 17.80 14.77
N VAL A 371 -1.01 16.67 15.48
CA VAL A 371 0.02 15.63 15.26
C VAL A 371 -0.02 15.13 13.82
N ILE A 372 -1.21 14.84 13.28
CA ILE A 372 -1.38 14.37 11.90
C ILE A 372 -0.90 15.43 10.90
N VAL A 373 -1.25 16.70 11.09
CA VAL A 373 -0.80 17.81 10.23
C VAL A 373 0.72 17.94 10.26
N VAL A 374 1.30 17.88 11.47
CA VAL A 374 2.76 17.96 11.66
C VAL A 374 3.46 16.77 10.98
N LEU A 375 2.96 15.55 11.14
CA LEU A 375 3.53 14.36 10.50
C LEU A 375 3.40 14.42 8.96
N ASN A 376 2.26 14.89 8.44
CA ASN A 376 2.09 15.09 7.01
C ASN A 376 3.05 16.11 6.44
N TYR A 377 3.20 17.25 7.12
CA TYR A 377 4.12 18.30 6.70
C TYR A 377 5.59 17.89 6.77
N LEU A 378 6.00 17.25 7.88
CA LEU A 378 7.42 16.94 8.15
C LEU A 378 7.90 15.66 7.49
N ILE A 379 7.03 14.65 7.34
CA ILE A 379 7.41 13.31 6.87
C ILE A 379 6.82 13.04 5.48
N TRP A 380 5.49 13.10 5.36
CA TRP A 380 4.82 12.57 4.17
C TRP A 380 5.00 13.44 2.91
N TRP A 381 4.79 14.76 2.99
CA TRP A 381 4.95 15.64 1.84
C TRP A 381 6.37 15.66 1.27
N PRO A 382 7.45 15.73 2.08
CA PRO A 382 8.82 15.56 1.59
C PRO A 382 9.05 14.23 0.88
N LEU A 383 8.53 13.13 1.43
CA LEU A 383 8.69 11.81 0.84
C LEU A 383 7.96 11.69 -0.49
N ILE A 384 6.72 12.20 -0.59
CA ILE A 384 5.96 12.23 -1.85
C ILE A 384 6.77 12.98 -2.92
N SER A 385 7.18 14.21 -2.63
CA SER A 385 7.97 15.03 -3.57
C SER A 385 9.29 14.34 -3.96
N TRP A 386 9.93 13.61 -3.04
CA TRP A 386 11.16 12.86 -3.33
C TRP A 386 10.91 11.64 -4.24
N THR A 387 9.77 10.95 -4.09
CA THR A 387 9.45 9.77 -4.91
C THR A 387 9.05 10.08 -6.34
N GLU A 388 8.65 11.32 -6.66
CA GLU A 388 8.24 11.72 -8.02
C GLU A 388 9.31 11.40 -9.07
N LYS A 389 10.59 11.43 -8.70
CA LYS A 389 11.72 11.09 -9.59
C LYS A 389 11.75 9.62 -10.06
N PHE A 390 11.01 8.74 -9.39
CA PHE A 390 10.92 7.31 -9.71
C PHE A 390 9.64 6.95 -10.47
N SER A 391 8.72 7.89 -10.69
CA SER A 391 7.46 7.63 -11.38
C SER A 391 7.68 7.54 -12.89
N TYR A 392 7.14 6.48 -13.51
CA TYR A 392 7.27 6.19 -14.95
C TYR A 392 6.39 7.06 -15.87
N SER A 393 5.51 7.89 -15.31
CA SER A 393 4.54 8.66 -16.08
C SER A 393 5.22 9.82 -16.84
N TYR A 394 5.11 9.78 -18.16
CA TYR A 394 5.70 10.78 -19.08
C TYR A 394 5.05 12.18 -18.96
N GLN A 395 3.92 12.33 -18.25
CA GLN A 395 3.35 13.63 -17.88
C GLN A 395 4.16 14.26 -16.74
N ARG A 396 5.29 14.88 -17.10
CA ARG A 396 6.02 15.81 -16.24
C ARG A 396 5.18 17.07 -16.10
N ASN A 397 4.23 17.09 -15.15
CA ASN A 397 3.54 18.32 -14.79
C ASN A 397 4.59 19.34 -14.34
N ALA A 398 4.77 20.39 -15.14
CA ALA A 398 5.86 21.36 -15.04
C ALA A 398 5.79 22.28 -13.81
N GLU A 399 4.84 22.07 -12.89
CA GLU A 399 4.75 22.78 -11.62
C GLU A 399 4.77 21.76 -10.48
N THR A 400 5.96 21.25 -10.18
CA THR A 400 6.17 20.37 -9.02
C THR A 400 5.91 21.17 -7.75
N SER A 401 4.99 20.68 -6.90
CA SER A 401 4.77 21.22 -5.55
C SER A 401 6.00 20.91 -4.71
N ARG A 402 7.01 21.79 -4.79
CA ARG A 402 8.28 21.61 -4.07
C ARG A 402 8.00 21.72 -2.57
N SER A 403 8.05 20.61 -1.85
CA SER A 403 7.95 20.60 -0.39
C SER A 403 8.96 21.57 0.22
N SER A 404 8.47 22.51 1.04
CA SER A 404 9.32 23.50 1.71
C SER A 404 10.33 22.84 2.65
N VAL A 405 9.92 21.76 3.33
CA VAL A 405 10.78 20.96 4.21
C VAL A 405 11.86 20.26 3.41
N LEU A 406 11.52 19.65 2.26
CA LEU A 406 12.53 19.03 1.39
C LEU A 406 13.57 20.04 0.91
N ASN A 407 13.13 21.23 0.48
CA ASN A 407 14.04 22.32 0.11
C ASN A 407 14.91 22.77 1.28
N PHE A 408 14.35 22.87 2.49
CA PHE A 408 15.10 23.20 3.71
C PHE A 408 16.21 22.16 3.97
N LEU A 409 15.87 20.87 3.91
CA LEU A 409 16.82 19.76 4.09
C LEU A 409 17.91 19.77 3.01
N GLN A 410 17.56 19.95 1.73
CA GLN A 410 18.51 19.98 0.61
C GLN A 410 19.45 21.21 0.63
N ARG A 411 19.02 22.30 1.29
CA ARG A 411 19.82 23.53 1.46
C ARG A 411 20.74 23.50 2.68
N SER A 412 20.55 22.55 3.61
CA SER A 412 21.42 22.38 4.78
C SER A 412 22.83 21.97 4.36
N SER A 413 23.83 22.73 4.81
CA SER A 413 25.24 22.42 4.51
C SER A 413 25.71 21.21 5.32
N LEU A 414 25.21 21.07 6.55
CA LEU A 414 25.51 19.92 7.41
C LEU A 414 24.96 18.63 6.80
N LEU A 415 23.68 18.63 6.38
CA LEU A 415 23.05 17.45 5.79
C LEU A 415 23.72 17.06 4.47
N ARG A 416 24.09 18.05 3.63
CA ARG A 416 24.81 17.82 2.38
C ARG A 416 26.21 17.25 2.60
N ASN A 417 26.98 17.85 3.51
CA ASN A 417 28.31 17.35 3.84
C ASN A 417 28.25 15.94 4.46
N PHE A 418 27.25 15.67 5.31
CA PHE A 418 27.02 14.34 5.85
C PHE A 418 26.64 13.34 4.75
N HIS A 419 25.73 13.73 3.85
CA HIS A 419 25.31 12.93 2.72
C HIS A 419 26.49 12.57 1.80
N ASP A 420 27.26 13.56 1.37
CA ASP A 420 28.33 13.37 0.40
C ASP A 420 29.55 12.65 1.01
N ARG A 421 29.84 12.87 2.29
CA ARG A 421 31.00 12.28 2.98
C ARG A 421 30.74 10.90 3.55
N PHE A 422 29.53 10.65 4.06
CA PHE A 422 29.20 9.40 4.75
C PHE A 422 28.16 8.60 3.98
N PHE A 423 27.04 9.20 3.57
CA PHE A 423 25.93 8.45 2.98
C PHE A 423 26.25 7.92 1.58
N VAL A 424 26.82 8.73 0.68
CA VAL A 424 27.13 8.32 -0.70
C VAL A 424 28.15 7.18 -0.73
N PRO A 425 29.33 7.27 -0.06
CA PRO A 425 30.28 6.16 -0.05
C PRO A 425 29.73 4.90 0.61
N PHE A 426 28.96 5.06 1.70
CA PHE A 426 28.30 3.94 2.35
C PHE A 426 27.26 3.28 1.44
N TRP A 427 26.44 4.07 0.75
CA TRP A 427 25.39 3.58 -0.14
C TRP A 427 25.98 2.86 -1.35
N ASP A 428 27.03 3.42 -1.95
CA ASP A 428 27.76 2.79 -3.05
C ASP A 428 28.40 1.46 -2.62
N TRP A 429 29.00 1.42 -1.42
CA TRP A 429 29.52 0.19 -0.84
C TRP A 429 28.41 -0.84 -0.57
N PHE A 430 27.28 -0.41 -0.01
CA PHE A 430 26.16 -1.26 0.36
C PHE A 430 25.45 -1.85 -0.85
N VAL A 431 25.23 -1.07 -1.91
CA VAL A 431 24.58 -1.53 -3.15
C VAL A 431 25.53 -2.42 -3.97
N ASN A 432 26.81 -2.08 -4.01
CA ASN A 432 27.83 -2.90 -4.70
C ASN A 432 28.42 -3.98 -3.80
N LEU A 433 27.76 -4.31 -2.68
CA LEU A 433 28.16 -5.44 -1.86
C LEU A 433 28.11 -6.70 -2.73
N GLU A 434 29.29 -7.18 -3.11
CA GLU A 434 29.45 -8.45 -3.80
C GLU A 434 29.11 -9.57 -2.82
N LEU A 435 27.82 -9.86 -2.70
CA LEU A 435 27.38 -11.14 -2.17
C LEU A 435 27.93 -12.18 -3.14
N LYS A 436 29.10 -12.73 -2.79
CA LYS A 436 29.77 -13.81 -3.53
C LYS A 436 28.69 -14.76 -4.01
N GLN A 437 28.40 -14.71 -5.30
CA GLN A 437 27.59 -15.75 -5.90
C GLN A 437 28.35 -17.03 -5.59
N VAL A 438 27.67 -17.98 -4.94
CA VAL A 438 28.16 -19.35 -4.94
C VAL A 438 28.14 -19.73 -6.42
N GLU A 439 29.27 -19.52 -7.10
CA GLU A 439 29.55 -20.14 -8.37
C GLU A 439 29.31 -21.62 -8.12
N THR A 440 28.16 -22.13 -8.57
CA THR A 440 27.98 -23.56 -8.70
C THR A 440 28.90 -23.97 -9.84
N LYS A 441 30.19 -24.10 -9.53
CA LYS A 441 31.18 -24.72 -10.41
C LYS A 441 30.64 -26.10 -10.74
N SER A 442 30.13 -26.21 -11.96
CA SER A 442 29.72 -27.46 -12.58
C SER A 442 30.97 -28.26 -12.96
N SER A 443 31.76 -28.68 -11.97
CA SER A 443 32.70 -29.78 -12.14
C SER A 443 32.03 -31.02 -11.56
N VAL A 444 31.34 -31.76 -12.41
CA VAL A 444 30.70 -33.03 -12.05
C VAL A 444 31.82 -34.03 -11.72
N SER A 445 32.15 -34.16 -10.43
CA SER A 445 32.92 -35.31 -9.93
C SER A 445 31.95 -36.39 -9.46
N LEU A 446 32.20 -37.65 -9.78
CA LEU A 446 31.33 -38.79 -9.42
C LEU A 446 31.17 -38.95 -7.89
N TYR A 447 32.06 -38.39 -7.08
CA TYR A 447 31.94 -38.32 -5.61
C TYR A 447 30.82 -37.34 -5.15
N SER A 448 30.54 -36.30 -5.92
CA SER A 448 29.50 -35.30 -5.62
C SER A 448 28.06 -35.81 -5.76
N ILE A 449 27.83 -36.97 -6.39
CA ILE A 449 26.47 -37.52 -6.60
C ILE A 449 25.83 -37.97 -5.28
N ARG A 450 26.60 -38.59 -4.37
CA ARG A 450 26.06 -39.12 -3.09
C ARG A 450 25.80 -38.02 -2.06
N VAL A 451 26.66 -36.99 -2.02
CA VAL A 451 26.47 -35.79 -1.18
C VAL A 451 25.34 -34.92 -1.74
N ASN A 452 25.22 -34.78 -3.07
CA ASN A 452 24.10 -34.05 -3.68
C ASN A 452 22.76 -34.75 -3.50
N LEU A 453 22.68 -36.08 -3.42
CA LEU A 453 21.41 -36.77 -3.18
C LEU A 453 20.90 -36.56 -1.74
N LEU A 454 21.81 -36.60 -0.75
CA LEU A 454 21.47 -36.32 0.65
C LEU A 454 21.12 -34.85 0.85
N LYS A 455 21.90 -33.93 0.27
CA LYS A 455 21.67 -32.47 0.36
C LYS A 455 20.38 -32.07 -0.37
N ARG A 456 20.06 -32.69 -1.52
CA ARG A 456 18.81 -32.46 -2.27
C ARG A 456 17.60 -33.13 -1.62
N LYS A 457 17.79 -34.22 -0.88
CA LYS A 457 16.75 -34.84 -0.03
C LYS A 457 16.50 -34.01 1.23
N LEU A 458 17.55 -33.51 1.87
CA LEU A 458 17.47 -32.62 3.05
C LEU A 458 16.85 -31.26 2.68
N MET A 459 17.26 -30.66 1.56
CA MET A 459 16.69 -29.42 1.02
C MET A 459 15.23 -29.57 0.53
N ARG A 460 14.77 -30.78 0.21
CA ARG A 460 13.35 -31.07 -0.02
C ARG A 460 12.61 -31.43 1.27
N MET A 461 13.30 -32.02 2.24
CA MET A 461 12.74 -32.37 3.55
C MET A 461 12.38 -31.14 4.36
N ILE A 462 13.23 -30.11 4.38
CA ILE A 462 12.99 -28.88 5.15
C ILE A 462 11.63 -28.24 4.76
N PRO A 463 11.35 -27.94 3.48
CA PRO A 463 10.02 -27.46 3.07
C PRO A 463 8.89 -28.44 3.44
N SER A 464 9.10 -29.75 3.27
CA SER A 464 8.05 -30.74 3.60
C SER A 464 7.78 -30.86 5.11
N LEU A 465 8.79 -30.63 5.95
CA LEU A 465 8.66 -30.61 7.41
C LEU A 465 7.93 -29.34 7.86
N PHE A 466 8.25 -28.18 7.28
CA PHE A 466 7.50 -26.94 7.53
C PHE A 466 6.05 -27.06 7.10
N VAL A 467 5.79 -27.62 5.92
CA VAL A 467 4.42 -27.90 5.44
C VAL A 467 3.73 -28.90 6.35
N GLY A 468 4.40 -29.97 6.78
CA GLY A 468 3.86 -30.96 7.71
C GLY A 468 3.52 -30.35 9.08
N ALA A 469 4.43 -29.57 9.67
CA ALA A 469 4.21 -28.86 10.92
C ALA A 469 3.06 -27.85 10.81
N PHE A 470 2.97 -27.11 9.70
CA PHE A 470 1.87 -26.20 9.43
C PHE A 470 0.53 -26.93 9.37
N TRP A 471 0.45 -28.07 8.67
CA TRP A 471 -0.77 -28.88 8.62
C TRP A 471 -1.14 -29.44 9.99
N ILE A 472 -0.17 -29.94 10.78
CA ILE A 472 -0.41 -30.41 12.15
C ILE A 472 -0.97 -29.28 13.01
N PHE A 473 -0.32 -28.11 13.00
CA PHE A 473 -0.78 -26.93 13.74
C PHE A 473 -2.19 -26.51 13.32
N THR A 474 -2.46 -26.51 12.01
CA THR A 474 -3.79 -26.17 11.47
C THR A 474 -4.83 -27.19 11.91
N ILE A 475 -4.53 -28.48 11.88
CA ILE A 475 -5.45 -29.55 12.32
C ILE A 475 -5.75 -29.40 13.82
N ILE A 476 -4.72 -29.15 14.65
CA ILE A 476 -4.89 -28.91 16.09
C ILE A 476 -5.76 -27.67 16.32
N GLY A 477 -5.49 -26.57 15.62
CA GLY A 477 -6.25 -25.34 15.70
C GLY A 477 -7.71 -25.52 15.29
N VAL A 478 -7.97 -26.20 14.18
CA VAL A 478 -9.33 -26.53 13.71
C VAL A 478 -10.06 -27.44 14.70
N TYR A 479 -9.37 -28.44 15.25
CA TYR A 479 -9.95 -29.32 16.27
C TYR A 479 -10.34 -28.54 17.52
N ALA A 480 -9.44 -27.72 18.07
CA ALA A 480 -9.70 -26.88 19.23
C ALA A 480 -10.85 -25.89 18.97
N ALA A 481 -10.83 -25.20 17.83
CA ALA A 481 -11.90 -24.29 17.41
C ALA A 481 -13.23 -25.02 17.28
N SER A 482 -13.25 -26.23 16.69
CA SER A 482 -14.48 -27.01 16.53
C SER A 482 -15.10 -27.42 17.86
N ASN A 483 -14.27 -27.76 18.86
CA ASN A 483 -14.75 -28.09 20.21
C ASN A 483 -15.38 -26.86 20.89
N VAL A 484 -14.75 -25.70 20.77
CA VAL A 484 -15.28 -24.44 21.30
C VAL A 484 -16.61 -24.07 20.59
N LEU A 485 -16.67 -24.18 19.27
CA LEU A 485 -17.87 -23.81 18.49
C LEU A 485 -19.05 -24.75 18.72
N ARG A 486 -18.80 -26.04 19.00
CA ARG A 486 -19.84 -27.02 19.36
C ARG A 486 -20.56 -26.70 20.67
N SER A 487 -19.95 -25.90 21.55
CA SER A 487 -20.59 -25.47 22.80
C SER A 487 -21.73 -24.45 22.58
N LEU A 488 -21.83 -23.85 21.39
CA LEU A 488 -22.83 -22.83 21.09
C LEU A 488 -24.15 -23.43 20.59
N SER A 489 -25.26 -22.86 21.06
CA SER A 489 -26.59 -23.26 20.62
C SER A 489 -26.89 -22.77 19.20
N PHE A 490 -27.80 -23.47 18.51
CA PHE A 490 -28.27 -23.07 17.17
C PHE A 490 -28.87 -21.64 17.16
N LEU A 491 -29.47 -21.20 18.27
CA LEU A 491 -30.03 -19.85 18.39
C LEU A 491 -28.97 -18.75 18.27
N ILE A 492 -27.75 -19.01 18.78
CA ILE A 492 -26.63 -18.06 18.66
C ILE A 492 -26.21 -17.92 17.20
N TRP A 493 -26.12 -19.02 16.45
CA TRP A 493 -25.83 -18.98 15.02
C TRP A 493 -26.88 -18.19 14.23
N LYS A 494 -28.17 -18.38 14.55
CA LYS A 494 -29.26 -17.58 13.96
C LYS A 494 -29.09 -16.09 14.29
N ARG A 495 -28.78 -15.75 15.54
CA ARG A 495 -28.51 -14.36 15.96
C ARG A 495 -27.32 -13.75 15.20
N LEU A 496 -26.23 -14.49 15.03
CA LEU A 496 -25.06 -14.06 14.26
C LEU A 496 -25.39 -13.77 12.81
N LEU A 497 -26.18 -14.63 12.16
CA LEU A 497 -26.60 -14.42 10.77
C LEU A 497 -27.47 -13.17 10.61
N ILE A 498 -28.43 -12.95 11.52
CA ILE A 498 -29.28 -11.74 11.48
C ILE A 498 -28.44 -10.49 11.71
N ALA A 499 -27.59 -10.49 12.73
CA ALA A 499 -26.69 -9.39 13.04
C ALA A 499 -25.74 -9.07 11.86
N SER A 500 -25.27 -10.11 11.16
CA SER A 500 -24.46 -9.97 9.95
C SER A 500 -25.20 -9.27 8.82
N LEU A 501 -26.49 -9.61 8.61
CA LEU A 501 -27.31 -8.97 7.58
C LEU A 501 -27.57 -7.49 7.90
N LEU A 502 -27.79 -7.15 9.18
CA LEU A 502 -27.95 -5.76 9.62
C LEU A 502 -26.67 -4.95 9.37
N THR A 503 -25.51 -5.48 9.76
CA THR A 503 -24.23 -4.82 9.49
C THR A 503 -23.96 -4.72 7.97
N CYS A 504 -24.22 -5.77 7.19
CA CYS A 504 -24.17 -5.73 5.72
C CYS A 504 -25.00 -4.57 5.15
N ALA A 505 -26.24 -4.41 5.63
CA ALA A 505 -27.12 -3.35 5.16
C ALA A 505 -26.52 -1.96 5.47
N ARG A 506 -25.97 -1.75 6.66
CA ARG A 506 -25.28 -0.50 7.02
C ARG A 506 -24.04 -0.25 6.17
N VAL A 507 -23.23 -1.28 5.90
CA VAL A 507 -22.08 -1.20 4.99
C VAL A 507 -22.52 -0.75 3.59
N VAL A 508 -23.58 -1.36 3.04
CA VAL A 508 -24.09 -1.01 1.71
C VAL A 508 -24.63 0.42 1.66
N VAL A 509 -25.35 0.86 2.69
CA VAL A 509 -25.86 2.24 2.77
C VAL A 509 -24.70 3.24 2.89
N ALA A 510 -23.73 2.99 3.78
CA ALA A 510 -22.55 3.82 3.92
C ALA A 510 -21.75 3.91 2.61
N LEU A 511 -21.58 2.78 1.92
CA LEU A 511 -20.91 2.72 0.61
C LEU A 511 -21.65 3.53 -0.45
N ALA A 512 -22.99 3.39 -0.53
CA ALA A 512 -23.81 4.13 -1.48
C ALA A 512 -23.71 5.65 -1.25
N LEU A 513 -23.78 6.10 -0.01
CA LEU A 513 -23.62 7.51 0.35
C LEU A 513 -22.21 8.01 0.03
N SER A 514 -21.17 7.23 0.38
CA SER A 514 -19.78 7.52 0.01
C SER A 514 -19.61 7.68 -1.49
N LEU A 515 -20.18 6.79 -2.31
CA LEU A 515 -20.09 6.85 -3.77
C LEU A 515 -20.76 8.10 -4.34
N ILE A 516 -21.97 8.42 -3.86
CA ILE A 516 -22.72 9.61 -4.29
C ILE A 516 -21.93 10.88 -4.01
N LEU A 517 -21.25 10.97 -2.86
CA LEU A 517 -20.47 12.14 -2.47
C LEU A 517 -19.12 12.20 -3.18
N THR A 518 -18.37 11.09 -3.19
CA THR A 518 -16.95 11.11 -3.55
C THR A 518 -16.68 10.89 -5.02
N VAL A 519 -17.54 10.19 -5.77
CA VAL A 519 -17.31 10.01 -7.21
C VAL A 519 -17.36 11.35 -7.95
N PRO A 520 -18.38 12.22 -7.76
CA PRO A 520 -18.41 13.53 -8.41
C PRO A 520 -17.24 14.42 -7.98
N VAL A 521 -16.94 14.47 -6.68
CA VAL A 521 -15.85 15.29 -6.13
C VAL A 521 -14.50 14.81 -6.64
N GLY A 522 -14.26 13.50 -6.65
CA GLY A 522 -13.01 12.90 -7.13
C GLY A 522 -12.77 13.15 -8.61
N VAL A 523 -13.81 13.01 -9.44
CA VAL A 523 -13.71 13.35 -10.87
C VAL A 523 -13.46 14.85 -11.07
N MET A 524 -14.09 15.72 -10.28
CA MET A 524 -13.87 17.17 -10.35
C MET A 524 -12.42 17.54 -10.00
N ILE A 525 -11.87 16.95 -8.94
CA ILE A 525 -10.48 17.17 -8.51
C ILE A 525 -9.50 16.60 -9.55
N GLY A 526 -9.69 15.34 -9.97
CA GLY A 526 -8.76 14.65 -10.87
C GLY A 526 -8.70 15.24 -12.28
N ARG A 527 -9.77 15.88 -12.75
CA ARG A 527 -9.79 16.54 -14.07
C ARG A 527 -9.23 17.95 -14.08
N ASN A 528 -9.08 18.60 -12.92
CA ASN A 528 -8.66 19.99 -12.84
C ASN A 528 -7.37 20.11 -12.03
N GLN A 529 -6.26 20.33 -12.74
CA GLN A 529 -4.93 20.44 -12.13
C GLN A 529 -4.88 21.49 -11.00
N LYS A 530 -5.56 22.63 -11.17
CA LYS A 530 -5.60 23.67 -10.14
C LYS A 530 -6.30 23.19 -8.87
N LEU A 531 -7.44 22.50 -9.01
CA LEU A 531 -8.15 21.93 -7.86
C LEU A 531 -7.32 20.85 -7.17
N SER A 532 -6.61 20.01 -7.94
CA SER A 532 -5.72 19.00 -7.37
C SER A 532 -4.65 19.62 -6.47
N VAL A 533 -3.98 20.68 -6.92
CA VAL A 533 -2.91 21.36 -6.15
C VAL A 533 -3.41 21.88 -4.80
N TYR A 534 -4.62 22.45 -4.74
CA TYR A 534 -5.15 23.03 -3.49
C TYR A 534 -5.91 22.03 -2.61
N LEU A 535 -6.72 21.14 -3.20
CA LEU A 535 -7.60 20.25 -2.44
C LEU A 535 -6.91 18.96 -2.03
N GLN A 536 -5.93 18.45 -2.78
CA GLN A 536 -5.28 17.18 -2.45
C GLN A 536 -4.57 17.20 -1.08
N PRO A 537 -3.84 18.26 -0.67
CA PRO A 537 -3.28 18.35 0.69
C PRO A 537 -4.36 18.36 1.77
N VAL A 538 -5.46 19.08 1.55
CA VAL A 538 -6.59 19.14 2.50
C VAL A 538 -7.26 17.78 2.64
N VAL A 539 -7.51 17.10 1.52
CA VAL A 539 -8.10 15.75 1.49
C VAL A 539 -7.17 14.74 2.16
N GLN A 540 -5.85 14.82 1.97
CA GLN A 540 -4.88 13.94 2.66
C GLN A 540 -4.92 14.11 4.17
N ILE A 541 -4.94 15.36 4.66
CA ILE A 541 -5.03 15.64 6.10
C ILE A 541 -6.37 15.12 6.64
N ALA A 542 -7.48 15.46 5.99
CA ALA A 542 -8.81 15.04 6.42
C ALA A 542 -8.98 13.51 6.44
N ALA A 543 -8.45 12.82 5.43
CA ALA A 543 -8.45 11.36 5.35
C ALA A 543 -7.56 10.69 6.40
N SER A 544 -6.53 11.39 6.91
CA SER A 544 -5.66 10.88 7.96
C SER A 544 -6.28 10.99 9.35
N VAL A 545 -7.29 11.85 9.54
CA VAL A 545 -7.98 12.00 10.82
C VAL A 545 -8.84 10.76 11.09
N PRO A 546 -8.61 10.04 12.21
CA PRO A 546 -9.36 8.84 12.49
C PRO A 546 -10.83 9.16 12.76
N ALA A 547 -11.74 8.50 12.02
CA ALA A 547 -13.17 8.67 12.21
C ALA A 547 -13.60 8.40 13.66
N THR A 548 -12.97 7.43 14.32
CA THR A 548 -13.20 7.08 15.73
C THR A 548 -12.98 8.23 16.70
N ALA A 549 -12.06 9.16 16.41
CA ALA A 549 -11.86 10.35 17.25
C ALA A 549 -13.01 11.38 17.13
N LEU A 550 -13.78 11.35 16.04
CA LEU A 550 -14.96 12.20 15.84
C LEU A 550 -16.22 11.61 16.50
N PHE A 551 -16.17 10.36 16.95
CA PHE A 551 -17.33 9.64 17.45
C PHE A 551 -18.06 10.33 18.63
N PRO A 552 -17.37 10.83 19.68
CA PRO A 552 -18.05 11.50 20.79
C PRO A 552 -18.91 12.68 20.34
N PHE A 553 -18.43 13.46 19.36
CA PHE A 553 -19.16 14.59 18.79
C PHE A 553 -20.35 14.13 17.96
N LEU A 554 -20.18 13.05 17.19
CA LEU A 554 -21.23 12.47 16.39
C LEU A 554 -22.39 11.96 17.27
N VAL A 555 -22.11 11.23 18.36
CA VAL A 555 -23.14 10.75 19.29
C VAL A 555 -23.87 11.92 19.96
N LEU A 556 -23.15 12.95 20.40
CA LEU A 556 -23.77 14.14 20.98
C LEU A 556 -24.68 14.88 20.00
N ALA A 557 -24.29 14.96 18.72
CA ALA A 557 -25.13 15.55 17.69
C ALA A 557 -26.37 14.68 17.41
N LEU A 558 -26.20 13.36 17.29
CA LEU A 558 -27.28 12.44 16.95
C LEU A 558 -28.28 12.22 18.09
N THR A 559 -27.83 12.26 19.33
CA THR A 559 -28.72 12.23 20.52
C THR A 559 -29.63 13.45 20.56
N ARG A 560 -29.20 14.61 20.03
CA ARG A 560 -30.06 15.80 19.90
C ARG A 560 -31.04 15.73 18.72
N ILE A 561 -30.65 15.08 17.62
CA ILE A 561 -31.45 14.99 16.38
C ILE A 561 -32.37 13.76 16.38
N GLY A 562 -32.18 12.80 17.29
CA GLY A 562 -32.99 11.60 17.41
C GLY A 562 -32.60 10.45 16.48
N GLY A 563 -31.42 10.50 15.85
CA GLY A 563 -30.97 9.50 14.87
C GLY A 563 -30.45 8.18 15.44
N GLY A 564 -30.23 8.11 16.75
CA GLY A 564 -29.70 6.93 17.44
C GLY A 564 -28.32 6.48 16.97
N LEU A 565 -27.84 5.34 17.50
CA LEU A 565 -26.55 4.78 17.10
C LEU A 565 -26.62 4.16 15.69
N GLU A 566 -27.79 3.78 15.18
CA GLU A 566 -27.90 3.20 13.84
C GLU A 566 -27.41 4.14 12.73
N ILE A 567 -27.88 5.39 12.76
CA ILE A 567 -27.42 6.43 11.83
C ILE A 567 -25.96 6.80 12.15
N GLY A 568 -25.59 6.82 13.43
CA GLY A 568 -24.22 7.09 13.87
C GLY A 568 -23.20 6.10 13.32
N SER A 569 -23.53 4.80 13.34
CA SER A 569 -22.68 3.76 12.78
C SER A 569 -22.52 3.95 11.26
N ILE A 570 -23.61 4.24 10.53
CA ILE A 570 -23.54 4.50 9.08
C ILE A 570 -22.64 5.70 8.77
N VAL A 571 -22.81 6.81 9.48
CA VAL A 571 -21.99 8.02 9.28
C VAL A 571 -20.53 7.75 9.62
N LEU A 572 -20.25 7.04 10.71
CA LEU A 572 -18.87 6.72 11.09
C LEU A 572 -18.20 5.79 10.07
N MET A 573 -18.92 4.77 9.60
CA MET A 573 -18.46 3.87 8.54
C MET A 573 -18.25 4.63 7.23
N MET A 574 -19.12 5.57 6.88
CA MET A 574 -18.97 6.44 5.70
C MET A 574 -17.71 7.31 5.82
N LEU A 575 -17.51 8.00 6.95
CA LEU A 575 -16.32 8.82 7.20
C LEU A 575 -15.03 8.01 7.17
N GLY A 576 -15.06 6.74 7.61
CA GLY A 576 -13.90 5.85 7.53
C GLY A 576 -13.61 5.34 6.11
N THR A 577 -14.59 5.33 5.21
CA THR A 577 -14.48 4.59 3.94
C THR A 577 -14.49 5.46 2.68
N MET A 578 -15.08 6.65 2.76
CA MET A 578 -15.23 7.54 1.61
C MET A 578 -13.89 7.95 0.99
N TRP A 579 -12.83 8.06 1.80
CA TRP A 579 -11.50 8.45 1.34
C TRP A 579 -10.86 7.45 0.39
N TYR A 580 -11.06 6.14 0.61
CA TYR A 580 -10.53 5.10 -0.29
C TYR A 580 -11.11 5.24 -1.70
N ILE A 581 -12.42 5.52 -1.80
CA ILE A 581 -13.09 5.76 -3.08
C ILE A 581 -12.58 7.05 -3.70
N LEU A 582 -12.51 8.13 -2.92
CA LEU A 582 -12.11 9.44 -3.40
C LEU A 582 -10.71 9.40 -4.05
N PHE A 583 -9.70 8.85 -3.37
CA PHE A 583 -8.33 8.80 -3.90
C PHE A 583 -8.24 7.95 -5.17
N ASN A 584 -8.91 6.80 -5.20
CA ASN A 584 -8.93 5.95 -6.39
C ASN A 584 -9.63 6.65 -7.56
N VAL A 585 -10.75 7.33 -7.32
CA VAL A 585 -11.46 8.09 -8.36
C VAL A 585 -10.62 9.27 -8.87
N ILE A 586 -9.89 9.98 -8.00
CA ILE A 586 -8.95 11.04 -8.42
C ILE A 586 -7.89 10.46 -9.35
N ALA A 587 -7.24 9.36 -8.95
CA ALA A 587 -6.23 8.69 -9.77
C ALA A 587 -6.80 8.21 -11.11
N GLY A 588 -7.99 7.60 -11.10
CA GLY A 588 -8.66 7.15 -12.32
C GLY A 588 -9.05 8.29 -13.26
N ALA A 589 -9.48 9.43 -12.71
CA ALA A 589 -9.82 10.61 -13.51
C ALA A 589 -8.58 11.28 -14.11
N GLN A 590 -7.45 11.28 -13.39
CA GLN A 590 -6.15 11.78 -13.89
C GLN A 590 -5.54 10.87 -14.96
N ALA A 591 -5.86 9.57 -14.93
CA ALA A 591 -5.37 8.60 -15.89
C ALA A 591 -6.07 8.68 -17.25
N ILE A 592 -7.19 9.40 -17.38
CA ILE A 592 -7.89 9.57 -18.66
C ILE A 592 -7.12 10.61 -19.51
N PRO A 593 -6.59 10.24 -20.69
CA PRO A 593 -5.91 11.16 -21.59
C PRO A 593 -6.78 12.38 -21.94
N PHE A 594 -6.15 13.57 -22.00
CA PHE A 594 -6.87 14.83 -22.25
C PHE A 594 -7.53 14.84 -23.63
N GLU A 595 -6.94 14.15 -24.59
CA GLU A 595 -7.39 14.01 -25.98
C GLU A 595 -8.81 13.43 -26.06
N PHE A 596 -9.17 12.51 -25.16
CA PHE A 596 -10.54 11.97 -25.14
C PHE A 596 -11.58 13.02 -24.75
N PHE A 597 -11.22 14.00 -23.92
CA PHE A 597 -12.10 15.12 -23.59
C PHE A 597 -12.23 16.11 -24.76
N GLU A 598 -11.20 16.25 -25.60
CA GLU A 598 -11.27 17.04 -26.84
C GLU A 598 -12.17 16.37 -27.87
N VAL A 599 -12.01 15.05 -28.06
CA VAL A 599 -12.89 14.24 -28.92
C VAL A 599 -14.33 14.32 -28.44
N ASP A 600 -14.60 14.18 -27.15
CA ASP A 600 -15.95 14.35 -26.59
C ASP A 600 -16.49 15.77 -26.79
N LYS A 601 -15.64 16.80 -26.73
CA LYS A 601 -16.06 18.19 -27.01
C LYS A 601 -16.50 18.37 -28.47
N ILE A 602 -15.86 17.67 -29.41
CA ILE A 602 -16.17 17.72 -30.84
C ILE A 602 -17.40 16.86 -31.17
N TYR A 603 -17.45 15.60 -30.70
CA TYR A 603 -18.47 14.62 -31.08
C TYR A 603 -19.68 14.54 -30.11
N GLY A 604 -19.46 14.80 -28.82
CA GLY A 604 -20.46 14.63 -27.75
C GLY A 604 -21.42 15.80 -27.57
N LYS A 605 -21.34 16.84 -28.42
CA LYS A 605 -22.20 18.05 -28.42
C LYS A 605 -22.34 18.77 -27.06
N GLY A 606 -21.43 18.53 -26.11
CA GLY A 606 -21.47 19.14 -24.79
C GLY A 606 -22.48 18.55 -23.80
N ASP A 607 -23.12 17.41 -24.11
CA ASP A 607 -24.01 16.73 -23.15
C ASP A 607 -23.21 16.14 -21.99
N ARG A 608 -23.40 16.71 -20.79
CA ARG A 608 -22.73 16.25 -19.57
C ARG A 608 -23.13 14.82 -19.22
N PHE A 609 -24.39 14.44 -19.41
CA PHE A 609 -24.85 13.10 -19.04
C PHE A 609 -24.24 12.04 -19.96
N LEU A 610 -24.23 12.31 -21.27
CA LEU A 610 -23.59 11.43 -22.24
C LEU A 610 -22.10 11.25 -21.91
N ARG A 611 -21.37 12.35 -21.67
CA ARG A 611 -19.96 12.33 -21.25
C ARG A 611 -19.73 11.48 -20.00
N TRP A 612 -20.59 11.62 -18.99
CA TRP A 612 -20.49 10.81 -17.77
C TRP A 612 -20.64 9.31 -18.06
N LYS A 613 -21.58 8.95 -18.92
CA LYS A 613 -21.92 7.57 -19.26
C LYS A 613 -20.92 6.91 -20.21
N THR A 614 -20.38 7.64 -21.19
CA THR A 614 -19.56 7.07 -22.27
C THR A 614 -18.06 7.20 -22.04
N LEU A 615 -17.63 8.27 -21.35
CA LEU A 615 -16.21 8.57 -21.16
C LEU A 615 -15.79 8.43 -19.69
N ILE A 616 -16.43 9.18 -18.79
CA ILE A 616 -15.95 9.30 -17.41
C ILE A 616 -16.13 7.99 -16.64
N LEU A 617 -17.37 7.48 -16.52
CA LEU A 617 -17.63 6.26 -15.75
C LEU A 617 -16.87 5.05 -16.30
N PRO A 618 -16.85 4.79 -17.62
CA PRO A 618 -16.03 3.72 -18.18
C PRO A 618 -14.53 3.90 -17.92
N GLY A 619 -14.00 5.11 -18.06
CA GLY A 619 -12.57 5.39 -17.88
C GLY A 619 -12.11 5.24 -16.44
N ILE A 620 -12.92 5.65 -15.46
CA ILE A 620 -12.59 5.50 -14.04
C ILE A 620 -12.97 4.12 -13.47
N PHE A 621 -13.71 3.29 -14.21
CA PHE A 621 -14.31 2.06 -13.67
C PHE A 621 -13.29 1.13 -12.98
N PRO A 622 -12.10 0.82 -13.55
CA PRO A 622 -11.13 -0.05 -12.88
C PRO A 622 -10.65 0.50 -11.54
N TYR A 623 -10.43 1.82 -11.47
CA TYR A 623 -10.04 2.51 -10.26
C TYR A 623 -11.20 2.57 -9.26
N LEU A 624 -12.42 2.82 -9.73
CA LEU A 624 -13.62 2.84 -8.89
C LEU A 624 -13.85 1.49 -8.21
N ILE A 625 -13.72 0.37 -8.92
CA ILE A 625 -13.82 -0.97 -8.33
C ILE A 625 -12.73 -1.17 -7.27
N THR A 626 -11.49 -0.76 -7.55
CA THR A 626 -10.39 -0.82 -6.58
C THR A 626 -10.71 0.00 -5.31
N GLY A 627 -11.25 1.21 -5.48
CA GLY A 627 -11.70 2.07 -4.39
C GLY A 627 -12.87 1.48 -3.59
N ILE A 628 -13.84 0.86 -4.26
CA ILE A 628 -14.98 0.21 -3.59
C ILE A 628 -14.53 -0.99 -2.75
N VAL A 629 -13.66 -1.84 -3.29
CA VAL A 629 -13.17 -3.05 -2.59
C VAL A 629 -12.42 -2.66 -1.32
N THR A 630 -11.53 -1.67 -1.42
CA THR A 630 -10.77 -1.15 -0.27
C THR A 630 -11.69 -0.46 0.74
N ALA A 631 -12.67 0.34 0.27
CA ALA A 631 -13.68 0.97 1.12
C ALA A 631 -14.53 -0.05 1.88
N VAL A 632 -14.95 -1.15 1.26
CA VAL A 632 -15.74 -2.19 1.94
C VAL A 632 -14.92 -2.90 3.00
N GLY A 633 -13.64 -3.20 2.73
CA GLY A 633 -12.72 -3.71 3.76
C GLY A 633 -12.62 -2.78 4.98
N GLY A 634 -12.48 -1.47 4.73
CA GLY A 634 -12.52 -0.44 5.78
C GLY A 634 -13.87 -0.38 6.51
N ALA A 635 -14.99 -0.53 5.79
CA ALA A 635 -16.35 -0.48 6.35
C ALA A 635 -16.58 -1.60 7.36
N TRP A 636 -16.15 -2.81 7.01
CA TRP A 636 -16.23 -3.97 7.89
C TRP A 636 -15.47 -3.73 9.20
N ASN A 637 -14.23 -3.24 9.13
CA ASN A 637 -13.46 -2.88 10.31
C ASN A 637 -14.12 -1.74 11.12
N ALA A 638 -14.67 -0.74 10.43
CA ALA A 638 -15.35 0.36 11.08
C ALA A 638 -16.64 -0.05 11.79
N SER A 639 -17.34 -1.07 11.29
CA SER A 639 -18.56 -1.57 11.92
C SER A 639 -18.33 -1.98 13.37
N ILE A 640 -17.19 -2.62 13.68
CA ILE A 640 -16.90 -3.16 15.01
C ILE A 640 -16.78 -2.07 16.06
N VAL A 641 -16.12 -0.96 15.70
CA VAL A 641 -15.97 0.19 16.59
C VAL A 641 -17.23 1.05 16.59
N SER A 642 -17.96 1.13 15.47
CA SER A 642 -19.09 2.04 15.33
C SER A 642 -20.41 1.49 15.92
N GLU A 643 -20.55 0.17 16.07
CA GLU A 643 -21.78 -0.47 16.53
C GLU A 643 -21.82 -0.71 18.05
N TYR A 644 -20.70 -0.54 18.75
CA TYR A 644 -20.58 -0.74 20.20
C TYR A 644 -19.60 0.26 20.80
N VAL A 645 -20.09 1.18 21.63
CA VAL A 645 -19.22 2.21 22.26
C VAL A 645 -19.69 2.58 23.67
N HIS A 646 -18.73 2.85 24.54
CA HIS A 646 -18.96 3.48 25.84
C HIS A 646 -18.89 5.01 25.73
N PHE A 647 -19.93 5.69 26.18
CA PHE A 647 -19.98 7.15 26.21
C PHE A 647 -20.71 7.63 27.47
N GLN A 648 -20.11 8.55 28.22
CA GLN A 648 -20.64 9.03 29.51
C GLN A 648 -20.95 7.90 30.51
N GLY A 649 -20.15 6.83 30.51
CA GLY A 649 -20.36 5.66 31.36
C GLY A 649 -21.55 4.79 30.96
N ILE A 650 -22.24 5.12 29.87
CA ILE A 650 -23.35 4.34 29.32
C ILE A 650 -22.85 3.59 28.10
N LEU A 651 -23.12 2.29 28.06
CA LEU A 651 -22.89 1.48 26.87
C LEU A 651 -23.99 1.77 25.85
N VAL A 652 -23.62 2.35 24.72
CA VAL A 652 -24.51 2.54 23.57
C VAL A 652 -24.13 1.51 22.52
N LYS A 653 -25.06 0.62 22.16
CA LYS A 653 -24.87 -0.40 21.14
C LYS A 653 -26.07 -0.51 20.21
N THR A 654 -25.82 -0.96 18.99
CA THR A 654 -26.85 -1.32 18.00
C THR A 654 -26.79 -2.81 17.69
N GLU A 655 -27.87 -3.36 17.13
CA GLU A 655 -27.85 -4.74 16.67
C GLU A 655 -26.99 -4.88 15.41
N GLY A 656 -25.89 -5.60 15.51
CA GLY A 656 -24.96 -5.82 14.41
C GLY A 656 -23.86 -6.81 14.78
N LEU A 657 -23.20 -7.37 13.78
CA LEU A 657 -22.11 -8.33 13.97
C LEU A 657 -20.91 -7.69 14.68
N GLY A 658 -20.62 -6.43 14.35
CA GLY A 658 -19.56 -5.66 15.00
C GLY A 658 -19.84 -5.47 16.49
N ALA A 659 -21.09 -5.19 16.85
CA ALA A 659 -21.48 -5.09 18.26
C ALA A 659 -21.31 -6.41 19.03
N ILE A 660 -21.64 -7.55 18.40
CA ILE A 660 -21.47 -8.87 19.03
C ILE A 660 -19.98 -9.18 19.23
N ILE A 661 -19.11 -8.86 18.27
CA ILE A 661 -17.66 -9.03 18.39
C ILE A 661 -17.13 -8.21 19.56
N SER A 662 -17.45 -6.91 19.61
CA SER A 662 -17.01 -6.01 20.68
C SER A 662 -17.54 -6.43 22.05
N GLU A 663 -18.80 -6.85 22.14
CA GLU A 663 -19.40 -7.35 23.39
C GLU A 663 -18.73 -8.66 23.85
N ALA A 664 -18.48 -9.61 22.93
CA ALA A 664 -17.83 -10.86 23.26
C ALA A 664 -16.36 -10.66 23.69
N ALA A 665 -15.66 -9.72 23.06
CA ALA A 665 -14.31 -9.32 23.46
C ALA A 665 -14.31 -8.68 24.86
N ALA A 666 -15.19 -7.71 25.11
CA ALA A 666 -15.27 -7.00 26.39
C ALA A 666 -15.67 -7.93 27.56
N THR A 667 -16.54 -8.91 27.31
CA THR A 667 -17.01 -9.86 28.34
C THR A 667 -16.12 -11.09 28.50
N GLY A 668 -15.10 -11.27 27.65
CA GLY A 668 -14.26 -12.47 27.65
C GLY A 668 -15.00 -13.74 27.19
N ASN A 669 -16.09 -13.60 26.43
CA ASN A 669 -16.83 -14.74 25.88
C ASN A 669 -16.13 -15.27 24.61
N TYR A 670 -15.05 -16.04 24.82
CA TYR A 670 -14.24 -16.58 23.73
C TYR A 670 -15.01 -17.46 22.72
N PRO A 671 -15.97 -18.32 23.13
CA PRO A 671 -16.79 -19.07 22.17
C PRO A 671 -17.57 -18.16 21.21
N LEU A 672 -18.26 -17.14 21.75
CA LEU A 672 -19.02 -16.20 20.93
C LEU A 672 -18.10 -15.33 20.07
N LEU A 673 -16.95 -14.92 20.60
CA LEU A 673 -15.94 -14.14 19.88
C LEU A 673 -15.41 -14.91 18.66
N LEU A 674 -15.04 -16.18 18.86
CA LEU A 674 -14.57 -17.07 17.80
C LEU A 674 -15.65 -17.27 16.73
N ALA A 675 -16.89 -17.56 17.13
CA ALA A 675 -17.99 -17.77 16.18
C ALA A 675 -18.28 -16.51 15.35
N SER A 676 -18.33 -15.35 15.99
CA SER A 676 -18.55 -14.06 15.32
C SER A 676 -17.43 -13.73 14.34
N THR A 677 -16.18 -14.03 14.71
CA THR A 677 -14.99 -13.86 13.87
C THR A 677 -15.06 -14.76 12.63
N VAL A 678 -15.38 -16.04 12.79
CA VAL A 678 -15.54 -16.98 11.67
C VAL A 678 -16.64 -16.52 10.71
N VAL A 679 -17.77 -16.04 11.23
CA VAL A 679 -18.86 -15.51 10.41
C VAL A 679 -18.41 -14.27 9.64
N MET A 680 -17.74 -13.32 10.28
CA MET A 680 -17.26 -12.09 9.64
C MET A 680 -16.21 -12.39 8.55
N SER A 681 -15.17 -13.16 8.87
CA SER A 681 -14.13 -13.53 7.90
C SER A 681 -14.71 -14.36 6.75
N GLY A 682 -15.67 -15.26 7.04
CA GLY A 682 -16.40 -16.00 6.02
C GLY A 682 -17.16 -15.07 5.06
N LEU A 683 -17.92 -14.09 5.57
CA LEU A 683 -18.65 -13.12 4.75
C LEU A 683 -17.72 -12.28 3.88
N VAL A 684 -16.61 -11.81 4.42
CA VAL A 684 -15.60 -11.05 3.67
C VAL A 684 -15.02 -11.90 2.54
N LEU A 685 -14.60 -13.14 2.84
CA LEU A 685 -14.05 -14.06 1.82
C LEU A 685 -15.06 -14.42 0.74
N LEU A 686 -16.32 -14.68 1.11
CA LEU A 686 -17.39 -14.96 0.15
C LEU A 686 -17.67 -13.74 -0.73
N THR A 687 -17.72 -12.54 -0.16
CA THR A 687 -17.88 -11.28 -0.90
C THR A 687 -16.72 -11.08 -1.88
N ASN A 688 -15.48 -11.27 -1.43
CA ASN A 688 -14.29 -11.20 -2.28
C ASN A 688 -14.37 -12.20 -3.45
N ARG A 689 -14.80 -13.44 -3.16
CA ARG A 689 -14.85 -14.50 -4.16
C ARG A 689 -15.95 -14.29 -5.20
N PHE A 690 -17.16 -13.93 -4.76
CA PHE A 690 -18.37 -13.94 -5.60
C PHE A 690 -18.74 -12.58 -6.16
N ILE A 691 -18.28 -11.48 -5.56
CA ILE A 691 -18.62 -10.12 -5.98
C ILE A 691 -17.39 -9.43 -6.57
N TRP A 692 -16.30 -9.34 -5.81
CA TRP A 692 -15.14 -8.53 -6.22
C TRP A 692 -14.33 -9.16 -7.34
N ASN A 693 -13.98 -10.45 -7.24
CA ASN A 693 -13.20 -11.12 -8.29
C ASN A 693 -13.86 -11.06 -9.68
N PRO A 694 -15.18 -11.29 -9.84
CA PRO A 694 -15.85 -11.07 -11.12
C PRO A 694 -15.81 -9.63 -11.61
N LEU A 695 -16.02 -8.65 -10.71
CA LEU A 695 -15.97 -7.22 -11.09
C LEU A 695 -14.57 -6.78 -11.54
N TYR A 696 -13.51 -7.27 -10.89
CA TYR A 696 -12.14 -7.02 -11.34
C TYR A 696 -11.87 -7.58 -12.74
N ARG A 697 -12.35 -8.79 -13.05
CA ARG A 697 -12.22 -9.35 -14.40
C ARG A 697 -12.95 -8.51 -15.43
N LEU A 698 -14.18 -8.08 -15.12
CA LEU A 698 -14.94 -7.19 -15.99
C LEU A 698 -14.21 -5.87 -16.25
N ALA A 699 -13.61 -5.28 -15.21
CA ALA A 699 -12.82 -4.06 -15.32
C ALA A 699 -11.61 -4.26 -16.23
N GLN A 700 -10.90 -5.38 -16.10
CA GLN A 700 -9.72 -5.70 -16.90
C GLN A 700 -10.04 -6.04 -18.35
N GLU A 701 -11.15 -6.74 -18.62
CA GLU A 701 -11.51 -7.21 -19.95
C GLU A 701 -12.17 -6.13 -20.81
N ARG A 702 -12.97 -5.23 -20.22
CA ARG A 702 -13.83 -4.31 -20.97
C ARG A 702 -13.42 -2.84 -20.90
N PHE A 703 -12.82 -2.42 -19.79
CA PHE A 703 -12.60 -1.00 -19.48
C PHE A 703 -11.13 -0.61 -19.36
N ARG A 704 -10.23 -1.51 -19.72
CA ARG A 704 -8.79 -1.24 -19.71
C ARG A 704 -8.44 -0.39 -20.93
N ILE A 705 -8.06 0.86 -20.68
CA ILE A 705 -7.51 1.78 -21.68
C ILE A 705 -6.02 1.42 -21.85
N SER A 706 -5.73 0.30 -22.51
CA SER A 706 -4.38 -0.06 -22.97
C SER A 706 -4.44 -0.94 -24.19
#